data_AF-A0A7C5PGG9-F1
#
_entry.id   AF-A0A7C5PGG9-F1
#
_cell.length_a   1.000
_cell.length_b   1.000
_cell.length_c   1.000
_cell.angle_alpha   90.00
_cell.angle_beta   90.00
_cell.angle_gamma   90.00
#
_symmetry.space_group_name_H-M   'P 1'
#
loop_
_entity.id
_entity.type
_entity.pdbx_description
1 polymer ?
#
loop_
_entity_poly.entity_id
_entity_poly.type
_entity_poly.pdbx_seq_one_letter_code
_entity_poly.pdbx_strand_id
1 'polypeptide(L)'
;MKKITSSKTMPKLGLSLLASLALGSLSLGQAPTLVKDINTQPLPNPSSYPSNWVNIGPVVYFKASTPTTGSELFKTGGSSASTVLVKDIRSGTSGSNPSYLTRLGSKVVFVARNTTNGQELWITDGTSAGTSMVKDIRSGSPSSSPYNLTAAGGKVFFVANDGINGYELWVTDGTSAGTTMVKNIYSGPSGSFPSNITPFGNKILFRANDGTKGKELWISDGTSAGTTMVKDIYAGSPGSNPAYMAVMGSKVYFSASSPATGTELWATDGTSAGTVLVKNIRSGSLSSYPSNLVRVGSKVYFQANDGTTGNELWVTNGTSAGTVLVKDIRSGSFGSDPSRLTAFGSKLLFQARDTTHGSELWISDGTGTGTTLVKEIRTGSFSPNLNWITPISTSKAVFTANDGTKGNEVWVTDGTSAGTSLLKDIRSGSLSSSPFYLFAAFGKVYFRANDGTHGYEPWVTNGTAAGTTLLKDIANTLGKTASSIPTNLTDKFNRTVFVANDGIHGTELWASNGTTAGTALLKDIRAGSSGSSPNYLTIVGNRVFFRANDGVNGYELWATNGTPAGTAMVKNINPGASSSSPSNLFAFGNKILFRANDGTKGYELWISDGTVTGTMILKDIRSGSFSSYPSGFYLWKGKVYFSAYDSSNGTELWVTDGTTAGTTMVSNINPGSASSNPSYFAAMGGKLYFRAKKTGAGYELWVTDGTSTGTTMVKDIRSGTSGSTPSFLTAIGNKLFFTANDGTKGTELWVSNGTAAGTMLVKDIRSGSSSSSPSYLTALNGKLVFRASDGTNGFEPWVSDGTSTGTSLLKDISSGSGSSYPSQFTRKGSRYIFFSATNPTNGKELWRTDGTPAGTILVPEVRPGSASSSPNNLVLSNGQLMMQATHPTKGSELFKYFPGANSKPVGHPCSTSATRFPILVGTDPVIGSTMSLHGKGAKPGAVAIQLLGVQVNNNASPIPPLSPNCMSYINPNAFYMPISTFNVSPTGSWTRNYTISNDPSLKGIHVGFQTWYILLSPVAFEMSNGVFSTLGN
;
A
#
# COMPACT_ATOMS: atom_id res chain seq x y z
N MET A 1 -79.11 6.42 -25.91
CA MET A 1 -78.83 6.84 -27.32
C MET A 1 -78.81 8.35 -27.38
N LYS A 2 -78.02 8.98 -28.28
CA LYS A 2 -78.03 10.43 -28.64
C LYS A 2 -77.69 11.41 -27.47
N LYS A 3 -76.78 12.40 -27.62
CA LYS A 3 -76.86 13.68 -28.37
C LYS A 3 -77.94 14.63 -27.80
N ILE A 4 -77.71 15.95 -27.54
CA ILE A 4 -76.49 16.80 -27.60
C ILE A 4 -76.76 18.19 -26.91
N THR A 5 -75.74 19.04 -26.68
CA THR A 5 -75.83 20.51 -26.32
C THR A 5 -76.49 20.91 -24.97
N SER A 6 -76.21 22.07 -24.32
CA SER A 6 -75.16 23.11 -24.47
C SER A 6 -75.02 24.03 -23.22
N SER A 7 -73.96 24.85 -23.21
CA SER A 7 -73.86 26.22 -22.63
C SER A 7 -73.93 26.46 -21.10
N LYS A 8 -72.72 26.56 -20.51
CA LYS A 8 -72.21 27.63 -19.61
C LYS A 8 -73.01 28.07 -18.37
N THR A 9 -72.44 27.78 -17.20
CA THR A 9 -72.09 28.81 -16.19
C THR A 9 -70.90 28.33 -15.33
N MET A 10 -70.18 29.24 -14.68
CA MET A 10 -68.94 29.02 -13.90
C MET A 10 -69.20 29.24 -12.38
N PRO A 11 -68.24 28.96 -11.47
CA PRO A 11 -67.24 27.88 -11.44
C PRO A 11 -67.19 27.15 -10.06
N LYS A 12 -66.71 25.90 -9.99
CA LYS A 12 -66.33 25.27 -8.69
C LYS A 12 -65.14 24.28 -8.78
N LEU A 13 -64.25 24.42 -7.78
CA LEU A 13 -63.20 23.52 -7.29
C LEU A 13 -62.16 22.94 -8.28
N GLY A 14 -60.88 23.20 -7.99
CA GLY A 14 -59.72 22.55 -8.61
C GLY A 14 -58.49 22.63 -7.69
N LEU A 15 -57.97 21.46 -7.33
CA LEU A 15 -56.83 21.15 -6.45
C LEU A 15 -55.79 22.27 -6.17
N SER A 16 -55.58 22.58 -4.88
CA SER A 16 -54.37 23.23 -4.39
C SER A 16 -53.23 22.20 -4.24
N LEU A 17 -52.30 22.15 -5.20
CA LEU A 17 -51.14 21.26 -5.14
C LEU A 17 -50.05 21.87 -4.24
N LEU A 18 -49.69 21.19 -3.14
CA LEU A 18 -48.56 21.60 -2.29
C LEU A 18 -47.23 21.38 -3.03
N ALA A 19 -46.44 22.44 -3.17
CA ALA A 19 -45.13 22.38 -3.82
C ALA A 19 -44.07 21.76 -2.89
N SER A 20 -43.55 20.59 -3.25
CA SER A 20 -42.39 20.00 -2.61
C SER A 20 -41.09 20.54 -3.20
N LEU A 21 -40.17 21.00 -2.35
CA LEU A 21 -38.82 21.39 -2.79
C LEU A 21 -38.03 20.12 -3.16
N ALA A 22 -37.70 19.98 -4.44
CA ALA A 22 -36.85 18.91 -4.93
C ALA A 22 -35.37 19.18 -4.54
N LEU A 23 -34.94 18.63 -3.40
CA LEU A 23 -33.52 18.59 -3.03
C LEU A 23 -32.72 17.80 -4.06
N GLY A 24 -31.71 18.45 -4.67
CA GLY A 24 -30.88 17.84 -5.72
C GLY A 24 -30.08 16.65 -5.20
N SER A 25 -30.24 15.49 -5.84
CA SER A 25 -29.60 14.24 -5.41
C SER A 25 -28.09 14.24 -5.68
N LEU A 26 -27.31 14.11 -4.61
CA LEU A 26 -25.84 14.06 -4.69
C LEU A 26 -25.37 12.88 -5.54
N SER A 27 -24.47 13.15 -6.48
CA SER A 27 -24.10 12.21 -7.53
C SER A 27 -23.18 11.09 -7.06
N LEU A 28 -23.82 10.03 -6.57
CA LEU A 28 -23.45 8.66 -6.84
C LEU A 28 -23.13 8.51 -8.36
N GLY A 29 -21.85 8.39 -8.71
CA GLY A 29 -21.33 8.20 -10.08
C GLY A 29 -21.23 6.75 -10.58
N GLN A 30 -20.05 6.37 -11.08
CA GLN A 30 -19.79 5.14 -11.85
C GLN A 30 -18.75 4.23 -11.14
N ALA A 31 -18.60 2.98 -11.58
CA ALA A 31 -19.12 1.79 -10.91
C ALA A 31 -18.44 0.50 -11.28
N PRO A 32 -18.64 -0.60 -10.54
CA PRO A 32 -18.31 -1.98 -10.91
C PRO A 32 -18.30 -2.54 -12.41
N THR A 33 -18.12 -1.78 -13.52
CA THR A 33 -17.93 -2.04 -15.02
C THR A 33 -16.77 -2.97 -15.44
N LEU A 34 -16.36 -3.29 -16.69
CA LEU A 34 -15.52 -4.52 -16.90
C LEU A 34 -14.23 -4.49 -17.79
N VAL A 35 -13.41 -5.58 -17.72
CA VAL A 35 -11.92 -5.80 -17.66
C VAL A 35 -11.49 -7.22 -18.21
N LYS A 36 -10.75 -8.16 -17.56
CA LYS A 36 -10.75 -9.62 -17.96
C LYS A 36 -10.55 -10.73 -16.89
N ASP A 37 -11.40 -11.77 -16.93
CA ASP A 37 -11.50 -12.88 -15.93
C ASP A 37 -10.42 -13.91 -16.16
N ILE A 38 -10.14 -14.75 -15.19
CA ILE A 38 -9.08 -15.72 -15.20
C ILE A 38 -9.65 -17.12 -15.40
N ASN A 39 -10.59 -17.61 -14.60
CA ASN A 39 -11.02 -18.98 -14.74
C ASN A 39 -12.53 -19.11 -14.89
N THR A 40 -13.11 -18.40 -15.88
CA THR A 40 -14.46 -18.59 -16.50
C THR A 40 -15.11 -19.95 -16.31
N GLN A 41 -14.24 -20.95 -16.33
CA GLN A 41 -14.32 -22.30 -15.84
C GLN A 41 -15.54 -22.55 -14.97
N PRO A 42 -16.22 -23.67 -15.20
CA PRO A 42 -17.32 -24.05 -14.36
C PRO A 42 -17.22 -25.52 -13.86
N LEU A 43 -17.05 -25.77 -12.54
CA LEU A 43 -16.93 -27.09 -11.85
C LEU A 43 -16.54 -26.97 -10.33
N PRO A 44 -17.45 -27.17 -9.35
CA PRO A 44 -18.00 -26.21 -8.35
C PRO A 44 -17.02 -25.34 -7.51
N ASN A 45 -15.73 -25.69 -7.48
CA ASN A 45 -14.67 -25.09 -6.67
C ASN A 45 -14.16 -23.84 -7.39
N PRO A 46 -14.49 -22.57 -7.02
CA PRO A 46 -14.56 -21.58 -8.05
C PRO A 46 -13.64 -20.36 -8.01
N SER A 47 -12.73 -20.24 -7.02
CA SER A 47 -11.85 -19.11 -6.61
C SER A 47 -10.60 -19.01 -7.45
N SER A 48 -9.99 -17.93 -8.02
CA SER A 48 -9.76 -16.52 -7.65
C SER A 48 -9.11 -16.42 -6.23
N TYR A 49 -8.35 -15.38 -5.79
CA TYR A 49 -7.90 -15.02 -4.39
C TYR A 49 -6.80 -13.82 -4.29
N PRO A 50 -6.76 -12.68 -5.04
CA PRO A 50 -5.53 -11.85 -5.18
C PRO A 50 -4.91 -11.07 -3.99
N SER A 51 -3.67 -11.40 -3.58
CA SER A 51 -3.02 -11.13 -2.27
C SER A 51 -1.48 -11.21 -2.17
N ASN A 52 -0.80 -10.30 -1.45
CA ASN A 52 0.66 -10.07 -1.21
C ASN A 52 1.34 -9.00 -2.13
N TRP A 53 0.96 -7.71 -2.15
CA TRP A 53 1.17 -6.78 -3.30
C TRP A 53 2.24 -5.63 -3.13
N VAL A 54 2.61 -4.80 -4.18
CA VAL A 54 3.63 -3.67 -4.10
C VAL A 54 3.61 -2.27 -4.90
N ASN A 55 3.89 -2.10 -6.24
CA ASN A 55 3.92 -0.90 -7.19
C ASN A 55 5.10 -0.47 -8.14
N ILE A 56 5.42 -1.14 -9.26
CA ILE A 56 6.62 -0.85 -10.11
C ILE A 56 6.71 0.52 -10.88
N GLY A 57 5.78 1.47 -10.70
CA GLY A 57 5.27 2.29 -11.83
C GLY A 57 3.79 1.91 -12.07
N PRO A 58 3.27 1.83 -13.31
CA PRO A 58 1.93 1.22 -13.61
C PRO A 58 1.82 -0.18 -14.37
N VAL A 59 1.79 -1.42 -13.80
CA VAL A 59 1.55 -2.81 -14.39
C VAL A 59 1.69 -4.04 -13.39
N VAL A 60 0.60 -4.58 -12.77
CA VAL A 60 0.32 -5.22 -11.41
C VAL A 60 0.39 -6.78 -11.00
N TYR A 61 1.52 -7.52 -10.98
CA TYR A 61 1.94 -8.94 -10.54
C TYR A 61 1.37 -9.98 -9.40
N PHE A 62 0.33 -10.87 -9.56
CA PHE A 62 -0.56 -11.73 -8.64
C PHE A 62 0.18 -13.02 -7.89
N LYS A 63 -0.45 -14.09 -7.22
CA LYS A 63 -0.32 -15.65 -6.88
C LYS A 63 -1.68 -16.33 -7.08
N ALA A 64 -1.86 -17.67 -7.04
CA ALA A 64 -2.98 -18.52 -7.56
C ALA A 64 -3.06 -19.99 -7.04
N SER A 65 -4.03 -20.86 -7.41
CA SER A 65 -4.09 -22.38 -7.44
C SER A 65 -5.33 -22.96 -8.22
N THR A 66 -5.29 -24.09 -8.95
CA THR A 66 -5.92 -24.13 -10.31
C THR A 66 -6.66 -25.41 -10.80
N PRO A 67 -7.06 -25.51 -12.09
CA PRO A 67 -6.99 -26.73 -12.89
C PRO A 67 -5.54 -27.03 -13.34
N THR A 68 -4.95 -26.25 -14.26
CA THR A 68 -3.79 -26.75 -15.03
C THR A 68 -2.37 -26.31 -14.62
N THR A 69 -2.02 -25.14 -14.05
CA THR A 69 -0.61 -24.88 -13.53
C THR A 69 -0.41 -24.63 -12.02
N GLY A 70 -1.40 -24.91 -11.20
CA GLY A 70 -1.32 -25.07 -9.76
C GLY A 70 -1.02 -23.87 -8.82
N SER A 71 -0.53 -22.68 -9.25
CA SER A 71 -0.43 -21.45 -8.40
C SER A 71 0.04 -20.03 -8.96
N GLU A 72 0.18 -19.73 -10.27
CA GLU A 72 1.36 -19.06 -10.95
C GLU A 72 1.21 -17.88 -12.03
N LEU A 73 2.23 -16.99 -12.23
CA LEU A 73 2.15 -15.57 -12.72
C LEU A 73 1.45 -15.33 -14.03
N PHE A 74 0.39 -14.51 -13.95
CA PHE A 74 -0.53 -13.87 -14.90
C PHE A 74 -0.15 -12.40 -15.16
N LYS A 75 -1.00 -11.68 -15.87
CA LYS A 75 -1.06 -10.23 -16.14
C LYS A 75 -2.56 -9.99 -16.36
N THR A 76 -2.94 -8.79 -16.72
CA THR A 76 -4.22 -8.08 -16.57
C THR A 76 -3.86 -6.67 -17.14
N GLY A 77 -4.41 -5.53 -16.69
CA GLY A 77 -4.17 -4.19 -17.29
C GLY A 77 -5.46 -3.59 -17.70
N GLY A 78 -6.21 -4.45 -18.36
CA GLY A 78 -7.42 -5.00 -17.77
C GLY A 78 -8.42 -5.52 -18.80
N SER A 79 -8.23 -6.49 -19.72
CA SER A 79 -9.05 -6.55 -20.98
C SER A 79 -9.05 -7.79 -21.98
N SER A 80 -10.02 -7.95 -22.95
CA SER A 80 -10.18 -9.00 -24.06
C SER A 80 -9.95 -8.95 -25.67
N ALA A 81 -9.20 -8.05 -26.39
CA ALA A 81 -8.55 -8.21 -27.75
C ALA A 81 -6.97 -8.34 -28.01
N SER A 82 -6.00 -7.93 -27.13
CA SER A 82 -4.59 -8.42 -26.93
C SER A 82 -4.04 -8.42 -25.44
N THR A 83 -4.14 -9.55 -24.68
CA THR A 83 -3.88 -9.85 -23.20
C THR A 83 -3.30 -11.23 -23.09
N VAL A 84 -2.32 -11.44 -22.25
CA VAL A 84 -1.25 -12.28 -22.72
C VAL A 84 -0.50 -13.08 -21.64
N LEU A 85 -0.61 -14.41 -21.47
CA LEU A 85 0.05 -15.40 -20.54
C LEU A 85 1.51 -15.90 -20.76
N VAL A 86 2.51 -15.69 -19.86
CA VAL A 86 3.92 -16.23 -19.76
C VAL A 86 4.22 -17.43 -18.82
N LYS A 87 4.89 -17.23 -17.65
CA LYS A 87 5.85 -18.25 -17.15
C LYS A 87 5.20 -19.36 -16.33
N ASP A 88 4.80 -20.42 -17.03
CA ASP A 88 4.84 -21.79 -16.49
C ASP A 88 6.28 -22.23 -16.32
N ILE A 89 6.47 -23.08 -15.33
CA ILE A 89 7.68 -23.33 -14.63
C ILE A 89 7.67 -24.79 -14.18
N ARG A 90 6.57 -25.40 -13.73
CA ARG A 90 6.60 -26.77 -13.14
C ARG A 90 5.45 -27.74 -13.50
N SER A 91 5.12 -27.97 -14.79
CA SER A 91 4.19 -28.96 -15.44
C SER A 91 3.80 -30.34 -14.77
N GLY A 92 2.55 -30.83 -15.05
CA GLY A 92 1.54 -31.71 -14.35
C GLY A 92 0.10 -31.10 -13.95
N THR A 93 -0.24 -30.86 -12.66
CA THR A 93 -1.22 -29.83 -12.17
C THR A 93 -0.80 -29.05 -10.90
N SER A 94 0.32 -29.41 -10.25
CA SER A 94 0.54 -29.27 -8.79
C SER A 94 0.76 -27.87 -8.24
N GLY A 95 1.37 -27.00 -9.02
CA GLY A 95 1.80 -25.72 -8.50
C GLY A 95 3.11 -25.84 -7.71
N SER A 96 3.70 -24.73 -7.33
CA SER A 96 5.08 -24.66 -6.85
C SER A 96 5.20 -23.73 -5.60
N ASN A 97 4.03 -23.32 -5.10
CA ASN A 97 3.60 -22.36 -4.08
C ASN A 97 4.35 -21.01 -3.78
N PRO A 98 3.69 -19.84 -4.05
CA PRO A 98 4.18 -18.45 -3.78
C PRO A 98 3.60 -17.51 -2.62
N SER A 99 4.39 -17.02 -1.61
CA SER A 99 4.03 -15.98 -0.55
C SER A 99 4.51 -14.48 -0.72
N TYR A 100 4.88 -13.67 0.31
CA TYR A 100 5.03 -12.15 0.43
C TYR A 100 6.00 -11.27 -0.47
N LEU A 101 5.79 -9.95 -0.74
CA LEU A 101 6.49 -9.14 -1.81
C LEU A 101 7.01 -7.72 -1.41
N THR A 102 7.84 -6.96 -2.22
CA THR A 102 8.22 -5.51 -1.95
C THR A 102 8.91 -4.68 -3.10
N ARG A 103 9.86 -3.70 -3.04
CA ARG A 103 10.07 -2.54 -4.03
C ARG A 103 11.48 -2.31 -4.70
N LEU A 104 11.77 -2.57 -6.02
CA LEU A 104 13.06 -2.84 -6.76
C LEU A 104 13.39 -2.42 -8.23
N GLY A 105 14.25 -1.41 -8.43
CA GLY A 105 15.47 -1.51 -9.24
C GLY A 105 15.39 -1.04 -10.69
N SER A 106 16.21 -1.61 -11.57
CA SER A 106 15.90 -1.64 -13.01
C SER A 106 14.70 -2.55 -13.26
N LYS A 107 14.63 -3.66 -12.50
CA LYS A 107 13.61 -4.72 -12.56
C LYS A 107 13.56 -5.50 -11.20
N VAL A 108 12.44 -6.21 -10.93
CA VAL A 108 11.88 -7.03 -9.80
C VAL A 108 12.56 -8.41 -9.29
N VAL A 109 12.03 -9.32 -8.41
CA VAL A 109 12.40 -10.81 -8.23
C VAL A 109 11.21 -11.77 -7.73
N PHE A 110 11.25 -12.88 -6.87
CA PHE A 110 10.31 -14.14 -6.84
C PHE A 110 10.32 -15.47 -5.90
N VAL A 111 9.34 -16.02 -5.09
CA VAL A 111 9.21 -17.46 -4.52
C VAL A 111 8.28 -18.64 -5.13
N ALA A 112 8.86 -19.75 -5.67
CA ALA A 112 8.44 -21.14 -6.15
C ALA A 112 9.30 -22.46 -5.85
N ARG A 113 8.84 -23.74 -5.93
CA ARG A 113 9.65 -25.02 -5.91
C ARG A 113 9.31 -26.08 -7.00
N ASN A 114 10.27 -26.78 -7.64
CA ASN A 114 10.05 -27.54 -8.91
C ASN A 114 10.35 -29.05 -8.92
N THR A 115 10.44 -29.60 -10.14
CA THR A 115 10.86 -30.95 -10.52
C THR A 115 12.27 -31.30 -10.07
N THR A 116 13.24 -30.44 -10.33
CA THR A 116 14.66 -30.72 -10.11
C THR A 116 15.12 -30.26 -8.72
N ASN A 117 14.42 -29.28 -8.11
CA ASN A 117 15.00 -28.30 -7.19
C ASN A 117 13.96 -27.63 -6.25
N GLY A 118 14.35 -27.36 -5.01
CA GLY A 118 13.49 -26.84 -3.94
C GLY A 118 13.01 -25.38 -4.05
N GLN A 119 12.63 -24.77 -2.92
CA GLN A 119 11.89 -23.50 -2.88
C GLN A 119 12.76 -22.25 -3.19
N GLU A 120 13.32 -22.03 -4.39
CA GLU A 120 14.60 -21.28 -4.48
C GLU A 120 14.70 -19.72 -4.97
N LEU A 121 14.91 -19.07 -6.18
CA LEU A 121 14.65 -17.55 -6.53
C LEU A 121 15.36 -16.89 -7.75
N TRP A 122 14.61 -16.02 -8.48
CA TRP A 122 14.87 -15.56 -9.86
C TRP A 122 14.14 -14.27 -10.25
N ILE A 123 14.61 -13.75 -11.37
CA ILE A 123 14.49 -12.40 -11.91
C ILE A 123 13.80 -12.47 -13.33
N THR A 124 13.41 -11.40 -14.05
CA THR A 124 12.64 -11.34 -15.35
C THR A 124 12.57 -9.88 -16.01
N ASP A 125 11.79 -9.61 -17.07
CA ASP A 125 11.00 -8.37 -17.21
C ASP A 125 9.49 -8.71 -17.53
N GLY A 126 9.20 -10.01 -17.81
CA GLY A 126 7.92 -10.75 -17.96
C GLY A 126 7.80 -12.05 -18.84
N THR A 127 8.79 -12.89 -19.21
CA THR A 127 8.90 -13.53 -20.59
C THR A 127 9.98 -14.74 -20.90
N SER A 128 10.58 -15.10 -22.13
CA SER A 128 11.10 -16.49 -22.64
C SER A 128 12.38 -17.06 -23.48
N ALA A 129 13.16 -16.47 -24.43
CA ALA A 129 14.55 -16.85 -24.92
C ALA A 129 15.56 -15.63 -25.20
N GLY A 130 16.65 -15.46 -24.36
CA GLY A 130 17.36 -14.31 -23.59
C GLY A 130 17.24 -13.71 -22.02
N THR A 131 16.78 -14.00 -20.67
CA THR A 131 16.18 -14.99 -19.47
C THR A 131 16.64 -16.49 -19.01
N SER A 132 17.55 -16.76 -18.02
CA SER A 132 18.05 -18.15 -17.59
C SER A 132 18.49 -18.30 -16.09
N MET A 133 19.43 -19.10 -15.50
CA MET A 133 19.65 -19.27 -14.00
C MET A 133 20.33 -18.23 -13.09
N VAL A 134 20.02 -18.10 -11.76
CA VAL A 134 20.95 -17.58 -10.72
C VAL A 134 21.70 -18.79 -10.12
N LYS A 135 21.97 -18.88 -8.84
CA LYS A 135 23.04 -19.75 -8.34
C LYS A 135 22.44 -20.71 -7.33
N ASP A 136 22.26 -21.99 -7.64
CA ASP A 136 21.70 -23.02 -6.76
C ASP A 136 22.18 -23.10 -5.35
N ILE A 137 21.39 -22.53 -4.43
CA ILE A 137 21.94 -22.22 -3.15
C ILE A 137 22.09 -23.41 -2.23
N ARG A 138 21.09 -24.31 -2.24
CA ARG A 138 21.19 -25.56 -1.51
C ARG A 138 21.40 -26.76 -2.43
N SER A 139 22.29 -26.59 -3.39
CA SER A 139 22.99 -27.60 -4.20
C SER A 139 22.20 -28.90 -4.41
N GLY A 140 21.37 -28.92 -5.46
CA GLY A 140 20.55 -30.04 -5.88
C GLY A 140 19.07 -29.86 -5.53
N SER A 141 18.36 -30.95 -5.27
CA SER A 141 16.93 -30.94 -4.89
C SER A 141 16.55 -30.20 -3.58
N PRO A 142 17.45 -29.94 -2.61
CA PRO A 142 17.06 -29.26 -1.37
C PRO A 142 16.53 -27.81 -1.50
N SER A 143 16.18 -27.28 -0.33
CA SER A 143 15.56 -25.99 -0.11
C SER A 143 16.11 -25.35 1.15
N SER A 144 16.25 -24.03 1.16
CA SER A 144 16.40 -23.19 2.34
C SER A 144 15.10 -22.74 2.95
N SER A 145 14.06 -22.55 2.15
CA SER A 145 12.90 -21.71 2.50
C SER A 145 13.22 -20.20 2.62
N PRO A 146 13.41 -19.50 1.48
CA PRO A 146 13.26 -18.05 1.25
C PRO A 146 12.14 -17.33 2.03
N TYR A 147 12.42 -16.21 2.72
CA TYR A 147 11.42 -15.35 3.35
C TYR A 147 11.82 -13.88 3.70
N ASN A 148 10.74 -13.08 3.89
CA ASN A 148 10.62 -11.85 4.73
C ASN A 148 10.92 -10.47 4.09
N LEU A 149 10.23 -10.07 3.02
CA LEU A 149 10.68 -9.12 2.00
C LEU A 149 10.56 -7.60 2.24
N THR A 150 11.60 -6.79 1.91
CA THR A 150 11.50 -5.29 1.79
C THR A 150 12.65 -4.58 1.01
N ALA A 151 12.59 -3.24 0.72
CA ALA A 151 11.91 -2.50 -0.38
C ALA A 151 12.54 -1.10 -0.76
N ALA A 152 13.85 -1.10 -1.12
CA ALA A 152 16.47 -0.10 -0.25
C ALA A 152 17.76 0.19 -1.18
N GLY A 153 18.19 1.44 -1.41
CA GLY A 153 19.36 1.85 -2.21
C GLY A 153 19.91 0.79 -3.18
N GLY A 154 19.04 0.40 -4.11
CA GLY A 154 18.71 -0.97 -4.53
C GLY A 154 19.70 -1.95 -5.07
N LYS A 155 19.36 -3.14 -4.60
CA LYS A 155 20.16 -3.84 -3.63
C LYS A 155 19.20 -4.61 -2.73
N VAL A 156 19.03 -5.95 -2.89
CA VAL A 156 18.14 -6.93 -2.17
C VAL A 156 18.53 -8.17 -1.22
N PHE A 157 18.10 -8.21 0.09
CA PHE A 157 18.81 -8.57 1.39
C PHE A 157 17.78 -9.44 2.25
N PHE A 158 17.82 -10.79 2.46
CA PHE A 158 16.73 -11.70 3.02
C PHE A 158 16.91 -13.08 3.73
N VAL A 159 15.90 -13.65 4.41
CA VAL A 159 16.06 -14.88 5.25
C VAL A 159 15.87 -16.28 4.56
N ALA A 160 16.71 -17.30 4.88
CA ALA A 160 16.73 -18.71 4.35
C ALA A 160 17.89 -19.59 4.98
N ASN A 161 18.46 -20.66 4.39
CA ASN A 161 19.49 -21.58 4.99
C ASN A 161 20.29 -22.49 3.99
N ASP A 162 21.62 -22.59 4.12
CA ASP A 162 22.55 -23.43 3.32
C ASP A 162 22.76 -24.87 3.78
N GLY A 163 22.48 -25.18 5.04
CA GLY A 163 22.84 -26.47 5.63
C GLY A 163 24.29 -26.56 6.13
N ILE A 164 25.04 -25.46 6.17
CA ILE A 164 26.38 -25.36 6.80
C ILE A 164 26.42 -24.27 7.90
N ASN A 165 25.39 -23.43 8.02
CA ASN A 165 25.38 -22.22 8.87
C ASN A 165 24.03 -21.88 9.55
N GLY A 166 22.88 -22.39 9.09
CA GLY A 166 21.58 -22.17 9.78
C GLY A 166 20.89 -20.82 9.55
N TYR A 167 19.61 -20.69 9.96
CA TYR A 167 18.71 -19.69 9.37
C TYR A 167 19.04 -18.22 9.58
N GLU A 168 19.38 -17.60 8.46
CA GLU A 168 19.43 -16.17 8.26
C GLU A 168 19.42 -15.87 6.70
N LEU A 169 19.51 -14.79 5.89
CA LEU A 169 19.53 -13.33 5.85
C LEU A 169 19.94 -12.78 4.38
N TRP A 170 20.45 -13.51 3.32
CA TRP A 170 21.44 -13.00 2.28
C TRP A 170 21.11 -12.02 1.12
N VAL A 171 22.16 -11.68 0.33
CA VAL A 171 22.29 -10.65 -0.72
C VAL A 171 22.76 -11.16 -2.14
N THR A 172 22.33 -10.53 -3.27
CA THR A 172 22.79 -10.76 -4.70
C THR A 172 22.56 -9.58 -5.71
N ASP A 173 23.37 -8.52 -6.04
CA ASP A 173 22.96 -7.32 -6.90
C ASP A 173 22.18 -7.65 -8.18
N GLY A 174 22.27 -8.87 -8.72
CA GLY A 174 21.02 -9.53 -9.15
C GLY A 174 21.19 -10.59 -10.21
N THR A 175 22.12 -11.53 -10.04
CA THR A 175 22.97 -12.01 -11.15
C THR A 175 24.07 -13.05 -10.77
N SER A 176 25.25 -13.07 -11.46
CA SER A 176 26.23 -14.16 -11.75
C SER A 176 27.71 -14.04 -11.27
N ALA A 177 28.12 -13.10 -10.42
CA ALA A 177 29.30 -13.42 -9.57
C ALA A 177 29.25 -12.85 -8.16
N GLY A 178 28.46 -11.81 -7.90
CA GLY A 178 28.50 -11.00 -6.69
C GLY A 178 28.50 -11.71 -5.37
N THR A 179 27.80 -12.83 -5.34
CA THR A 179 27.59 -13.62 -4.16
C THR A 179 28.73 -14.58 -3.92
N THR A 180 29.78 -13.92 -3.43
CA THR A 180 30.59 -14.07 -2.19
C THR A 180 30.01 -13.33 -0.91
N MET A 181 30.19 -13.78 0.36
CA MET A 181 29.44 -13.72 1.68
C MET A 181 28.91 -12.37 2.27
N VAL A 182 28.79 -12.27 3.61
CA VAL A 182 28.87 -11.03 4.43
C VAL A 182 29.62 -11.10 5.80
N LYS A 183 29.61 -12.17 6.66
CA LYS A 183 30.66 -12.71 7.63
C LYS A 183 30.07 -13.82 8.60
N ASN A 184 30.46 -14.18 9.87
CA ASN A 184 29.79 -15.31 10.65
C ASN A 184 29.39 -15.35 12.22
N ILE A 185 28.45 -14.53 12.76
CA ILE A 185 27.83 -14.36 14.12
C ILE A 185 27.95 -15.57 15.05
N TYR A 186 27.00 -16.48 14.84
CA TYR A 186 26.56 -17.57 15.67
C TYR A 186 27.52 -18.67 15.30
N SER A 187 28.78 -18.41 15.64
CA SER A 187 29.98 -18.95 15.02
C SER A 187 29.89 -20.46 15.05
N GLY A 188 29.52 -21.07 13.92
CA GLY A 188 28.88 -22.38 13.93
C GLY A 188 27.79 -22.54 12.86
N PRO A 189 26.76 -23.38 13.12
CA PRO A 189 25.73 -23.79 12.16
C PRO A 189 24.27 -23.41 12.51
N SER A 190 24.04 -22.62 13.57
CA SER A 190 22.69 -22.43 14.13
C SER A 190 21.86 -21.35 13.46
N GLY A 191 22.53 -20.36 12.85
CA GLY A 191 21.90 -19.13 12.39
C GLY A 191 21.35 -18.26 13.52
N SER A 192 20.78 -17.12 13.13
CA SER A 192 20.60 -15.98 14.01
C SER A 192 19.15 -15.45 14.07
N PHE A 193 18.28 -16.00 13.21
CA PHE A 193 16.83 -15.79 13.11
C PHE A 193 16.33 -14.36 12.78
N PRO A 194 16.82 -13.80 11.65
CA PRO A 194 16.32 -12.64 10.94
C PRO A 194 14.84 -12.56 10.84
N SER A 195 14.42 -11.32 10.93
CA SER A 195 13.09 -10.98 10.51
C SER A 195 13.07 -9.51 10.10
N ASN A 196 11.96 -9.07 9.52
CA ASN A 196 11.39 -7.79 9.91
C ASN A 196 11.99 -6.44 9.36
N ILE A 197 13.08 -6.32 8.65
CA ILE A 197 13.06 -5.82 7.24
C ILE A 197 12.01 -4.67 6.81
N THR A 198 12.34 -3.47 6.19
CA THR A 198 11.41 -2.25 5.95
C THR A 198 11.83 -1.13 4.90
N PRO A 199 11.06 -0.14 4.27
CA PRO A 199 11.48 0.86 3.16
C PRO A 199 11.12 2.42 3.01
N PHE A 200 11.97 3.39 2.49
CA PHE A 200 11.57 4.69 1.74
C PHE A 200 12.54 5.64 0.88
N GLY A 201 13.72 6.17 1.34
CA GLY A 201 14.73 7.14 0.72
C GLY A 201 16.07 6.70 -0.06
N ASN A 202 17.10 6.03 0.53
CA ASN A 202 18.09 4.98 0.05
C ASN A 202 18.89 4.06 1.09
N LYS A 203 19.34 4.48 2.29
CA LYS A 203 19.90 3.69 3.45
C LYS A 203 18.94 2.76 4.27
N ILE A 204 19.36 1.54 4.72
CA ILE A 204 18.58 0.34 5.20
C ILE A 204 18.16 0.15 6.69
N LEU A 205 17.41 -0.99 7.12
CA LEU A 205 16.43 -2.23 9.57
C LEU A 205 15.90 -3.80 9.71
N PHE A 206 16.59 -4.84 10.24
CA PHE A 206 16.14 -6.31 10.26
C PHE A 206 16.46 -7.11 11.62
N ARG A 207 16.11 -8.38 12.08
CA ARG A 207 16.52 -9.03 13.44
C ARG A 207 17.44 -10.27 13.54
N ALA A 208 18.68 -10.27 14.05
CA ALA A 208 19.37 -11.55 14.39
C ALA A 208 20.51 -11.55 15.47
N ASN A 209 20.85 -12.77 15.98
CA ASN A 209 21.53 -13.25 17.23
C ASN A 209 22.78 -14.21 17.09
N ASP A 210 23.75 -14.26 18.03
CA ASP A 210 24.87 -15.26 18.25
C ASP A 210 24.79 -16.07 19.54
N GLY A 211 24.07 -15.57 20.53
CA GLY A 211 23.98 -16.19 21.84
C GLY A 211 24.89 -15.61 22.93
N THR A 212 25.94 -14.81 22.67
CA THR A 212 26.71 -14.25 23.81
C THR A 212 26.11 -12.95 24.34
N LYS A 213 25.57 -12.12 23.44
CA LYS A 213 24.61 -11.10 23.84
C LYS A 213 23.33 -11.14 23.01
N GLY A 214 22.78 -12.33 22.74
CA GLY A 214 21.33 -12.48 22.50
C GLY A 214 20.70 -11.56 21.45
N LYS A 215 20.01 -10.48 21.86
CA LYS A 215 19.05 -9.78 21.01
C LYS A 215 19.08 -8.25 21.08
N GLU A 216 19.92 -7.59 20.29
CA GLU A 216 20.21 -6.13 20.33
C GLU A 216 19.94 -5.35 18.97
N LEU A 217 20.87 -4.56 18.35
CA LEU A 217 20.77 -3.75 17.09
C LEU A 217 21.99 -3.36 16.17
N TRP A 218 21.80 -3.06 14.85
CA TRP A 218 22.79 -2.49 13.88
C TRP A 218 22.18 -1.68 12.72
N ILE A 219 22.86 -0.59 12.29
CA ILE A 219 22.49 0.22 11.13
C ILE A 219 22.93 -0.46 9.83
N SER A 220 24.13 -0.26 9.21
CA SER A 220 25.00 -1.32 8.58
C SER A 220 25.51 -1.29 7.09
N ASP A 221 25.71 -0.17 6.38
CA ASP A 221 25.55 -0.03 4.91
C ASP A 221 25.73 -1.06 3.74
N GLY A 222 26.09 -2.35 3.88
CA GLY A 222 25.51 -3.43 3.03
C GLY A 222 26.30 -4.69 2.74
N THR A 223 27.49 -4.81 3.32
CA THR A 223 28.58 -5.54 2.67
C THR A 223 29.63 -6.19 3.57
N SER A 224 30.81 -5.63 3.89
CA SER A 224 32.01 -6.39 4.48
C SER A 224 33.13 -6.16 7.28
N ALA A 225 34.47 -6.19 7.69
CA ALA A 225 35.12 -5.27 8.62
C ALA A 225 34.46 -3.91 8.43
N GLY A 226 33.35 -3.81 9.14
CA GLY A 226 32.11 -3.25 8.67
C GLY A 226 30.99 -3.61 9.57
N THR A 227 30.49 -4.83 9.55
CA THR A 227 29.42 -5.21 10.46
C THR A 227 29.89 -4.94 11.91
N THR A 228 29.44 -3.80 12.49
CA THR A 228 29.66 -3.17 13.82
C THR A 228 28.43 -2.63 14.54
N MET A 229 27.74 -3.48 15.29
CA MET A 229 27.23 -3.08 16.59
C MET A 229 26.70 -1.67 16.71
N VAL A 230 25.37 -1.51 16.68
CA VAL A 230 24.84 -0.28 17.21
C VAL A 230 24.52 -0.26 18.69
N LYS A 231 24.07 -1.28 19.45
CA LYS A 231 24.10 -1.07 20.94
C LYS A 231 23.91 -2.29 21.84
N ASP A 232 24.61 -2.16 22.95
CA ASP A 232 24.62 -2.70 24.29
C ASP A 232 23.54 -2.04 25.26
N ILE A 233 22.23 -2.47 25.39
CA ILE A 233 21.35 -2.32 26.63
C ILE A 233 20.78 -3.59 27.41
N TYR A 234 19.95 -4.61 26.98
CA TYR A 234 19.44 -5.71 27.88
C TYR A 234 20.57 -6.50 28.29
N ALA A 235 21.06 -6.09 29.42
CA ALA A 235 22.32 -6.55 29.72
C ALA A 235 22.23 -8.09 30.02
N GLY A 236 22.90 -8.84 29.17
CA GLY A 236 23.36 -10.19 29.30
C GLY A 236 23.16 -10.90 27.96
N SER A 237 23.08 -12.21 28.06
CA SER A 237 22.40 -13.05 27.09
C SER A 237 20.90 -12.76 26.81
N PRO A 238 20.07 -12.09 27.64
CA PRO A 238 18.60 -12.11 27.46
C PRO A 238 18.01 -11.41 26.22
N GLY A 239 16.82 -10.83 26.37
CA GLY A 239 15.97 -10.56 25.23
C GLY A 239 14.70 -9.81 25.61
N SER A 240 14.19 -9.16 24.57
CA SER A 240 13.32 -8.00 24.73
C SER A 240 12.69 -7.51 23.40
N ASN A 241 12.82 -8.33 22.35
CA ASN A 241 11.80 -8.91 21.43
C ASN A 241 10.90 -8.03 20.51
N PRO A 242 11.44 -7.26 19.57
CA PRO A 242 10.76 -6.12 18.92
C PRO A 242 9.89 -6.33 17.65
N ALA A 243 8.88 -5.47 17.38
CA ALA A 243 7.92 -5.52 16.23
C ALA A 243 8.01 -4.33 15.19
N TYR A 244 7.08 -4.12 14.21
CA TYR A 244 7.36 -3.74 12.76
C TYR A 244 8.10 -2.43 12.31
N MET A 245 7.97 -1.78 11.11
CA MET A 245 8.44 -0.38 10.83
C MET A 245 8.04 0.31 9.48
N ALA A 246 8.33 1.63 9.39
CA ALA A 246 8.49 2.61 8.28
C ALA A 246 9.00 4.01 8.88
N VAL A 247 9.08 5.33 8.42
CA VAL A 247 9.42 6.17 7.21
C VAL A 247 9.23 7.74 7.27
N MET A 248 10.11 8.59 6.65
CA MET A 248 9.80 9.91 5.95
C MET A 248 10.92 10.56 5.07
N GLY A 249 12.15 10.63 5.58
CA GLY A 249 13.21 11.65 5.43
C GLY A 249 14.58 11.21 6.03
N SER A 250 14.76 11.08 7.38
CA SER A 250 15.93 10.47 8.14
C SER A 250 15.87 10.08 9.74
N LYS A 251 15.07 9.13 10.32
CA LYS A 251 14.67 8.80 11.76
C LYS A 251 13.64 7.63 11.83
N VAL A 252 13.53 6.80 12.90
CA VAL A 252 12.78 5.50 13.28
C VAL A 252 12.23 5.45 14.81
N TYR A 253 10.92 5.63 15.18
CA TYR A 253 10.30 5.93 16.56
C TYR A 253 9.59 4.61 17.17
N PHE A 254 10.04 3.86 18.24
CA PHE A 254 9.47 2.56 18.84
C PHE A 254 9.74 2.12 20.36
N SER A 255 8.86 1.27 20.96
CA SER A 255 8.85 0.33 22.14
C SER A 255 10.15 -0.15 22.77
N ALA A 256 10.90 0.57 23.57
CA ALA A 256 12.25 0.14 23.93
C ALA A 256 12.40 -0.03 25.49
N SER A 257 13.45 -0.59 26.11
CA SER A 257 13.52 -1.33 27.41
C SER A 257 14.93 -1.43 28.04
N SER A 258 15.11 -1.53 29.38
CA SER A 258 16.42 -1.44 30.15
C SER A 258 16.27 -1.42 31.72
N PRO A 259 17.08 -0.71 32.57
CA PRO A 259 16.89 -0.59 34.06
C PRO A 259 16.48 0.69 34.86
N ALA A 260 16.17 1.87 34.32
CA ALA A 260 15.43 2.97 34.97
C ALA A 260 13.86 2.87 35.17
N THR A 261 13.03 2.71 34.13
CA THR A 261 11.68 3.38 34.02
C THR A 261 10.52 2.58 33.35
N GLY A 262 10.51 1.24 33.42
CA GLY A 262 9.52 0.41 32.72
C GLY A 262 9.87 0.09 31.28
N THR A 263 9.65 -1.13 30.86
CA THR A 263 9.79 -1.51 29.48
C THR A 263 8.89 -0.60 28.63
N GLU A 264 9.46 0.41 27.98
CA GLU A 264 8.79 1.66 27.61
C GLU A 264 9.14 2.11 26.14
N LEU A 265 9.53 3.33 25.71
CA LEU A 265 9.51 3.86 24.31
C LEU A 265 10.73 4.71 23.78
N TRP A 266 11.26 4.62 22.52
CA TRP A 266 12.51 5.33 22.01
C TRP A 266 12.89 6.06 20.59
N ALA A 267 13.80 7.08 20.51
CA ALA A 267 14.34 7.71 19.22
C ALA A 267 15.91 7.99 19.00
N THR A 268 16.61 7.57 17.89
CA THR A 268 18.06 7.66 17.46
C THR A 268 18.55 8.13 16.00
N ASP A 269 19.53 8.94 15.62
CA ASP A 269 20.08 9.04 14.25
C ASP A 269 20.67 7.80 13.52
N GLY A 270 20.85 6.62 14.13
CA GLY A 270 21.53 5.48 13.49
C GLY A 270 22.81 4.92 14.13
N THR A 271 23.22 5.38 15.32
CA THR A 271 24.41 4.99 16.13
C THR A 271 24.25 5.07 17.66
N SER A 272 24.54 6.14 18.44
CA SER A 272 24.11 6.39 19.86
C SER A 272 24.20 7.70 20.73
N ALA A 273 24.75 8.87 20.35
CA ALA A 273 24.48 10.25 20.88
C ALA A 273 23.03 10.63 21.36
N GLY A 274 22.18 11.40 20.63
CA GLY A 274 20.72 11.65 20.89
C GLY A 274 19.66 10.50 20.81
N THR A 275 19.98 9.33 21.39
CA THR A 275 19.29 8.02 21.55
C THR A 275 18.24 7.89 22.67
N VAL A 276 16.95 8.19 22.50
CA VAL A 276 16.14 8.54 23.70
C VAL A 276 15.14 7.53 24.24
N LEU A 277 14.93 7.40 25.58
CA LEU A 277 13.63 7.17 26.26
C LEU A 277 12.72 8.32 25.95
N VAL A 278 11.46 8.01 25.74
CA VAL A 278 10.53 9.01 25.30
C VAL A 278 9.18 9.13 26.07
N LYS A 279 9.21 8.92 27.41
CA LYS A 279 8.68 9.71 28.58
C LYS A 279 9.42 9.49 29.93
N ASN A 280 8.93 8.87 31.02
CA ASN A 280 8.12 7.66 31.28
C ASN A 280 6.57 7.79 31.28
N ILE A 281 5.83 6.86 30.63
CA ILE A 281 4.36 6.79 30.60
C ILE A 281 3.89 6.51 32.01
N ARG A 282 4.35 5.38 32.54
CA ARG A 282 4.08 4.96 33.90
C ARG A 282 5.39 5.01 34.62
N SER A 283 5.71 6.25 35.01
CA SER A 283 6.06 6.56 36.39
C SER A 283 6.40 5.33 37.23
N GLY A 284 7.66 4.88 37.19
CA GLY A 284 8.01 3.55 37.69
C GLY A 284 8.20 2.55 36.54
N SER A 285 7.54 1.38 36.55
CA SER A 285 8.06 0.20 35.83
C SER A 285 7.17 -0.98 35.35
N LEU A 286 5.83 -0.89 35.12
CA LEU A 286 4.88 -2.06 35.01
C LEU A 286 3.62 -1.96 33.99
N SER A 287 3.21 -2.52 32.76
CA SER A 287 3.47 -3.27 31.43
C SER A 287 2.88 -2.57 30.19
N SER A 288 3.33 -2.90 28.98
CA SER A 288 2.95 -2.11 27.81
C SER A 288 3.26 -2.64 26.39
N TYR A 289 3.33 -3.92 25.95
CA TYR A 289 3.66 -4.39 24.53
C TYR A 289 3.21 -3.70 23.15
N PRO A 290 2.69 -2.44 22.88
CA PRO A 290 2.01 -2.23 21.58
C PRO A 290 3.00 -2.27 20.44
N SER A 291 2.47 -1.83 19.32
CA SER A 291 3.14 -2.04 18.10
C SER A 291 2.53 -1.14 17.02
N ASN A 292 2.72 -1.57 15.80
CA ASN A 292 1.97 -1.32 14.59
C ASN A 292 2.12 -0.12 13.59
N LEU A 293 2.97 0.91 13.81
CA LEU A 293 3.19 2.36 13.40
C LEU A 293 3.23 3.01 11.97
N VAL A 294 2.63 4.24 11.87
CA VAL A 294 2.20 5.05 10.68
C VAL A 294 2.93 6.41 10.67
N ARG A 295 3.28 6.97 9.48
CA ARG A 295 3.59 8.40 9.17
C ARG A 295 2.36 8.93 8.51
N VAL A 296 1.87 10.14 8.81
CA VAL A 296 0.96 11.05 8.06
C VAL A 296 1.31 12.59 8.05
N GLY A 297 2.06 13.08 7.04
CA GLY A 297 2.33 14.52 6.83
C GLY A 297 3.21 15.28 7.84
N SER A 298 2.81 15.51 9.10
CA SER A 298 3.68 16.13 10.15
C SER A 298 3.73 15.45 11.54
N LYS A 299 2.93 14.40 11.84
CA LYS A 299 2.87 13.67 13.12
C LYS A 299 3.53 12.28 13.18
N VAL A 300 2.94 11.16 12.72
CA VAL A 300 3.12 9.74 13.20
C VAL A 300 2.15 9.58 14.38
N TYR A 301 1.78 8.39 14.92
CA TYR A 301 0.68 7.99 15.86
C TYR A 301 0.63 6.44 16.07
N PHE A 302 -0.08 5.82 17.04
CA PHE A 302 0.33 4.51 17.68
C PHE A 302 -0.82 3.57 18.37
N GLN A 303 -0.78 3.00 19.63
CA GLN A 303 -1.81 3.03 20.77
C GLN A 303 -1.42 2.66 22.29
N ALA A 304 -1.91 3.33 23.41
CA ALA A 304 -1.37 3.46 24.85
C ALA A 304 -2.30 3.63 26.06
N ASN A 305 -1.74 3.43 27.29
CA ASN A 305 -2.23 3.58 28.68
C ASN A 305 -1.12 4.21 29.56
N ASP A 306 -1.46 5.05 30.55
CA ASP A 306 -0.64 5.57 31.68
C ASP A 306 -0.99 4.98 33.06
N GLY A 307 -2.26 4.67 33.27
CA GLY A 307 -2.80 3.88 34.37
C GLY A 307 -4.05 4.46 35.03
N THR A 308 -4.38 5.72 34.78
CA THR A 308 -5.42 6.52 35.45
C THR A 308 -6.82 6.30 34.87
N THR A 309 -6.99 6.64 33.62
CA THR A 309 -8.11 6.29 32.75
C THR A 309 -7.64 5.19 31.76
N GLY A 310 -6.35 5.06 31.43
CA GLY A 310 -5.54 4.04 30.71
C GLY A 310 -5.56 3.83 29.17
N ASN A 311 -5.72 2.64 28.62
CA ASN A 311 -5.46 2.44 27.18
C ASN A 311 -6.31 3.30 26.20
N GLU A 312 -5.80 3.63 24.98
CA GLU A 312 -6.41 4.07 23.70
C GLU A 312 -5.43 4.86 22.77
N LEU A 313 -5.88 5.65 21.79
CA LEU A 313 -5.07 6.52 20.94
C LEU A 313 -4.65 7.77 21.63
N TRP A 314 -3.46 8.20 21.27
CA TRP A 314 -2.91 9.50 21.54
C TRP A 314 -1.75 9.80 20.49
N VAL A 315 -0.70 10.61 20.72
CA VAL A 315 0.05 11.41 19.68
C VAL A 315 1.09 12.41 20.22
N THR A 316 1.80 13.14 19.36
CA THR A 316 2.84 14.07 19.76
C THR A 316 3.33 15.19 18.75
N ASN A 317 4.20 16.11 19.19
CA ASN A 317 5.11 16.97 18.43
C ASN A 317 6.58 16.54 18.41
N GLY A 318 6.91 15.41 18.99
CA GLY A 318 8.28 14.99 19.17
C GLY A 318 8.93 15.48 20.45
N THR A 319 8.73 16.73 20.87
CA THR A 319 9.25 17.11 22.18
C THR A 319 8.47 16.39 23.28
N SER A 320 8.83 16.62 24.55
CA SER A 320 7.92 16.22 25.64
C SER A 320 6.56 16.85 25.38
N ALA A 321 6.48 18.16 25.57
CA ALA A 321 5.23 18.81 25.92
C ALA A 321 4.14 18.75 24.85
N GLY A 322 4.47 18.69 23.55
CA GLY A 322 3.45 18.62 22.51
C GLY A 322 2.90 17.21 22.31
N THR A 323 2.86 16.46 23.41
CA THR A 323 2.48 15.08 23.61
C THR A 323 1.63 15.04 24.87
N VAL A 324 0.31 15.01 24.75
CA VAL A 324 -0.56 14.73 25.89
C VAL A 324 -1.92 14.26 25.38
N LEU A 325 -2.68 13.56 26.23
CA LEU A 325 -4.13 13.28 26.35
C LEU A 325 -5.12 13.46 25.14
N VAL A 326 -6.36 12.92 25.17
CA VAL A 326 -7.41 12.98 24.11
C VAL A 326 -8.74 13.61 24.60
N LYS A 327 -9.65 12.70 24.95
CA LYS A 327 -11.10 12.64 25.10
C LYS A 327 -11.26 11.19 25.54
N ASP A 328 -11.92 10.89 26.64
CA ASP A 328 -12.39 9.50 26.82
C ASP A 328 -13.59 9.25 25.90
N ILE A 329 -13.79 8.05 25.37
CA ILE A 329 -15.09 7.68 24.76
C ILE A 329 -15.83 6.57 25.46
N ARG A 330 -15.15 5.55 25.99
CA ARG A 330 -15.56 5.10 27.32
C ARG A 330 -14.74 5.88 28.31
N SER A 331 -15.34 6.99 28.70
CA SER A 331 -15.25 7.53 30.06
C SER A 331 -14.99 6.41 31.09
N GLY A 332 -13.76 6.26 31.58
CA GLY A 332 -13.42 5.14 32.46
C GLY A 332 -12.19 4.33 32.04
N SER A 333 -12.35 3.00 31.88
CA SER A 333 -11.25 2.04 32.16
C SER A 333 -11.20 0.61 31.48
N PHE A 334 -11.62 0.35 30.22
CA PHE A 334 -11.98 -1.01 29.67
C PHE A 334 -11.66 -1.53 28.21
N GLY A 335 -12.58 -1.77 27.23
CA GLY A 335 -12.41 -2.53 25.93
C GLY A 335 -12.31 -1.98 24.42
N SER A 336 -12.18 -0.69 24.03
CA SER A 336 -11.95 0.20 22.80
C SER A 336 -10.57 0.20 22.19
N ASP A 337 -9.55 0.59 22.98
CA ASP A 337 -8.21 1.06 22.73
C ASP A 337 -7.71 0.85 21.32
N PRO A 338 -8.36 1.49 20.35
CA PRO A 338 -8.62 1.31 18.91
C PRO A 338 -8.85 -0.01 18.08
N SER A 339 -8.54 -0.06 16.75
CA SER A 339 -8.19 -1.21 15.87
C SER A 339 -7.98 -0.88 14.32
N ARG A 340 -6.72 -0.61 13.89
CA ARG A 340 -5.94 -0.58 12.62
C ARG A 340 -5.96 0.70 11.68
N LEU A 341 -4.83 1.13 11.04
CA LEU A 341 -4.38 2.55 10.85
C LEU A 341 -3.86 3.11 9.40
N THR A 342 -4.51 3.99 8.57
CA THR A 342 -4.02 4.68 7.27
C THR A 342 -4.50 6.12 7.09
N ALA A 343 -3.78 6.99 6.34
CA ALA A 343 -3.87 8.35 5.73
C ALA A 343 -4.95 9.00 4.76
N PHE A 344 -5.82 9.98 5.17
CA PHE A 344 -6.92 10.71 4.37
C PHE A 344 -6.99 12.18 4.73
N GLY A 345 -7.12 13.08 3.74
CA GLY A 345 -7.24 14.52 3.95
C GLY A 345 -5.96 15.08 4.56
N SER A 346 -6.06 15.49 5.81
CA SER A 346 -4.94 15.98 6.64
C SER A 346 -4.82 15.17 7.95
N LYS A 347 -5.50 14.01 8.00
CA LYS A 347 -6.37 13.45 9.05
C LYS A 347 -6.29 11.87 9.02
N LEU A 348 -7.36 11.00 9.06
CA LEU A 348 -7.30 9.70 9.84
C LEU A 348 -8.39 8.53 9.68
N LEU A 349 -8.08 7.18 9.87
CA LEU A 349 -8.88 5.92 10.30
C LEU A 349 -8.37 4.70 11.23
N PHE A 350 -9.29 3.89 11.86
CA PHE A 350 -9.17 2.88 12.99
C PHE A 350 -10.27 1.76 13.18
N GLN A 351 -10.63 1.50 14.45
CA GLN A 351 -11.72 0.89 15.30
C GLN A 351 -11.48 1.46 16.74
N ALA A 352 -12.36 1.77 17.72
CA ALA A 352 -12.39 1.70 19.21
C ALA A 352 -13.77 2.00 19.90
N ARG A 353 -14.21 1.12 20.83
CA ARG A 353 -15.32 1.25 21.82
C ARG A 353 -15.58 2.61 22.50
N ASP A 354 -16.65 3.30 22.13
CA ASP A 354 -17.43 4.37 22.82
C ASP A 354 -18.12 3.90 24.15
N THR A 355 -19.21 4.57 24.60
CA THR A 355 -20.19 4.05 25.58
C THR A 355 -21.55 3.51 25.06
N THR A 356 -22.09 4.00 23.93
CA THR A 356 -23.39 3.61 23.30
C THR A 356 -23.34 2.70 22.04
N HIS A 357 -22.18 2.57 21.43
CA HIS A 357 -21.85 2.10 20.08
C HIS A 357 -21.04 0.78 20.02
N GLY A 358 -20.39 0.33 18.95
CA GLY A 358 -19.90 -1.07 18.78
C GLY A 358 -18.69 -1.18 17.85
N SER A 359 -18.33 -2.29 17.19
CA SER A 359 -17.14 -2.30 16.31
C SER A 359 -17.33 -1.55 14.99
N GLU A 360 -17.52 -0.25 15.12
CA GLU A 360 -18.05 0.65 14.13
C GLU A 360 -16.97 1.26 13.19
N LEU A 361 -17.21 2.45 12.65
CA LEU A 361 -16.26 3.31 11.98
C LEU A 361 -15.85 4.40 12.94
N TRP A 362 -15.21 5.46 12.50
CA TRP A 362 -15.26 6.81 13.05
C TRP A 362 -14.64 7.72 11.84
N ILE A 363 -14.86 9.05 11.55
CA ILE A 363 -14.28 9.96 10.46
C ILE A 363 -13.88 11.47 10.87
N SER A 364 -12.57 11.87 10.99
CA SER A 364 -12.04 12.96 11.89
C SER A 364 -10.51 13.34 11.98
N ASP A 365 -10.14 14.44 12.67
CA ASP A 365 -9.07 15.38 12.24
C ASP A 365 -7.75 15.47 13.02
N GLY A 366 -7.80 15.56 14.34
CA GLY A 366 -6.67 15.85 15.23
C GLY A 366 -6.95 17.09 16.04
N THR A 367 -8.09 17.04 16.72
CA THR A 367 -8.57 17.85 17.84
C THR A 367 -9.59 16.98 18.58
N GLY A 368 -9.72 17.15 19.90
CA GLY A 368 -10.69 16.48 20.77
C GLY A 368 -12.10 16.53 20.22
N THR A 369 -12.38 17.65 19.55
CA THR A 369 -13.63 18.08 18.96
C THR A 369 -13.86 17.69 17.51
N GLY A 370 -12.83 17.69 16.66
CA GLY A 370 -12.96 17.58 15.19
C GLY A 370 -13.25 16.16 14.70
N THR A 371 -14.14 15.47 15.44
CA THR A 371 -13.99 14.09 15.94
C THR A 371 -15.24 13.57 16.68
N THR A 372 -16.21 13.04 15.92
CA THR A 372 -17.61 12.83 16.37
C THR A 372 -18.39 11.74 15.61
N LEU A 373 -19.40 11.08 16.19
CA LEU A 373 -20.17 10.04 15.50
C LEU A 373 -20.83 10.55 14.22
N VAL A 374 -21.00 9.70 13.20
CA VAL A 374 -21.46 10.16 11.89
C VAL A 374 -22.33 9.20 11.05
N LYS A 375 -22.45 7.87 11.30
CA LYS A 375 -23.60 7.03 10.84
C LYS A 375 -23.54 5.60 11.36
N GLU A 376 -24.11 5.29 12.52
CA GLU A 376 -24.50 3.93 12.93
C GLU A 376 -25.17 3.12 11.80
N ILE A 377 -24.85 1.82 11.60
CA ILE A 377 -25.47 0.93 10.61
C ILE A 377 -25.69 -0.56 11.05
N ARG A 378 -24.96 -1.20 12.00
CA ARG A 378 -25.68 -2.11 12.95
C ARG A 378 -26.30 -1.16 13.93
N THR A 379 -27.54 -1.44 14.21
CA THR A 379 -28.24 -0.95 15.38
C THR A 379 -28.11 -1.99 16.50
N GLY A 380 -27.90 -1.54 17.74
CA GLY A 380 -27.68 -2.40 18.90
C GLY A 380 -26.32 -3.14 18.91
N SER A 381 -26.06 -3.86 20.00
CA SER A 381 -24.73 -4.19 20.57
C SER A 381 -23.76 -5.11 19.83
N PHE A 382 -23.84 -5.15 18.51
CA PHE A 382 -23.25 -6.17 17.66
C PHE A 382 -22.35 -5.59 16.58
N SER A 383 -21.63 -6.48 15.88
CA SER A 383 -20.46 -6.04 15.13
C SER A 383 -20.10 -6.89 13.95
N PRO A 384 -19.03 -6.50 13.21
CA PRO A 384 -19.12 -6.78 11.79
C PRO A 384 -17.86 -7.35 11.10
N ASN A 385 -16.67 -7.35 11.73
CA ASN A 385 -15.40 -7.76 11.10
C ASN A 385 -14.72 -6.73 10.15
N LEU A 386 -14.30 -5.57 10.68
CA LEU A 386 -13.26 -4.64 10.18
C LEU A 386 -12.08 -5.41 9.66
N ASN A 387 -11.60 -5.09 8.44
CA ASN A 387 -10.63 -5.88 7.68
C ASN A 387 -10.16 -5.14 6.41
N TRP A 388 -9.23 -4.18 6.52
CA TRP A 388 -8.11 -3.85 5.59
C TRP A 388 -7.94 -2.51 4.76
N ILE A 389 -7.22 -1.48 5.23
CA ILE A 389 -7.49 -0.06 4.88
C ILE A 389 -6.48 0.76 4.02
N THR A 390 -6.53 0.79 2.68
CA THR A 390 -5.66 1.65 1.80
C THR A 390 -6.28 2.32 0.52
N PRO A 391 -5.80 3.54 0.04
CA PRO A 391 -6.06 4.55 -1.09
C PRO A 391 -6.01 4.55 -2.68
N ILE A 392 -7.01 5.15 -3.41
CA ILE A 392 -6.99 5.65 -4.85
C ILE A 392 -6.80 7.14 -5.14
N SER A 393 -7.06 8.14 -4.29
CA SER A 393 -6.87 9.56 -4.71
C SER A 393 -6.44 10.60 -3.68
N THR A 394 -5.97 11.73 -4.19
CA THR A 394 -5.78 13.00 -3.49
C THR A 394 -7.12 13.71 -3.26
N SER A 395 -8.19 12.91 -3.06
CA SER A 395 -9.70 13.15 -3.13
C SER A 395 -11.81 11.10 -2.38
N LYS A 396 -12.16 9.93 -3.09
CA LYS A 396 -13.14 8.85 -2.85
C LYS A 396 -12.55 7.82 -1.84
N ALA A 397 -13.10 6.59 -1.60
CA ALA A 397 -12.44 5.48 -0.83
C ALA A 397 -12.80 3.93 -0.99
N VAL A 398 -12.41 2.92 -0.13
CA VAL A 398 -12.57 1.39 -0.25
C VAL A 398 -12.14 0.45 1.00
N PHE A 399 -12.72 -0.27 2.03
CA PHE A 399 -13.90 -0.71 2.91
C PHE A 399 -13.91 -2.28 2.91
N THR A 400 -14.07 -3.00 4.06
CA THR A 400 -14.79 -4.25 4.45
C THR A 400 -15.98 -3.85 5.33
N ALA A 401 -17.06 -4.59 5.63
CA ALA A 401 -18.29 -4.06 6.31
C ALA A 401 -19.56 -4.96 6.69
N ASN A 402 -19.54 -6.11 7.43
CA ASN A 402 -20.67 -7.12 7.55
C ASN A 402 -22.11 -6.62 7.85
N ASP A 403 -22.87 -6.23 6.82
CA ASP A 403 -24.08 -5.38 6.75
C ASP A 403 -25.31 -5.94 7.56
N GLY A 404 -25.21 -6.87 8.54
CA GLY A 404 -26.30 -7.36 9.42
C GLY A 404 -27.51 -8.09 8.85
N THR A 405 -28.33 -7.46 8.00
CA THR A 405 -29.55 -8.01 7.39
C THR A 405 -29.29 -9.30 6.62
N LYS A 406 -28.03 -9.58 6.23
CA LYS A 406 -27.68 -10.68 5.33
C LYS A 406 -26.27 -11.36 5.56
N GLY A 407 -25.19 -10.75 6.12
CA GLY A 407 -23.81 -11.35 6.15
C GLY A 407 -22.65 -11.09 5.09
N ASN A 408 -22.35 -9.90 4.55
CA ASN A 408 -21.30 -9.40 3.58
C ASN A 408 -21.59 -8.78 2.11
N GLU A 409 -20.78 -8.06 1.24
CA GLU A 409 -21.09 -7.09 0.05
C GLU A 409 -20.17 -5.75 -0.14
N VAL A 410 -20.49 -4.44 -0.55
CA VAL A 410 -19.59 -3.17 -0.81
C VAL A 410 -20.04 -1.58 -0.64
N TRP A 411 -19.25 -0.51 -0.19
CA TRP A 411 -19.78 0.82 0.43
C TRP A 411 -18.69 2.13 0.22
N VAL A 412 -18.47 3.40 0.89
CA VAL A 412 -17.56 4.77 0.70
C VAL A 412 -17.75 6.20 1.45
N THR A 413 -17.26 6.64 2.68
CA THR A 413 -17.44 8.03 3.43
C THR A 413 -17.33 9.48 2.73
N ASP A 414 -17.14 10.75 3.18
CA ASP A 414 -16.06 11.53 3.85
C ASP A 414 -16.53 12.73 4.76
N GLY A 415 -17.30 12.52 5.83
CA GLY A 415 -17.67 13.53 6.84
C GLY A 415 -18.97 13.33 7.67
N THR A 416 -20.13 14.04 7.59
CA THR A 416 -21.42 13.71 8.31
C THR A 416 -22.34 12.87 7.44
N SER A 417 -22.78 11.68 7.89
CA SER A 417 -23.74 10.69 7.35
C SER A 417 -24.15 10.64 5.86
N ALA A 418 -24.45 11.80 5.27
CA ALA A 418 -24.93 12.13 3.94
C ALA A 418 -25.01 11.01 2.89
N GLY A 419 -24.05 10.92 1.97
CA GLY A 419 -24.16 10.01 0.82
C GLY A 419 -23.93 8.54 1.18
N THR A 420 -24.18 8.10 2.43
CA THR A 420 -23.86 6.75 2.88
C THR A 420 -24.83 5.68 2.34
N SER A 421 -24.68 5.35 1.05
CA SER A 421 -25.60 4.69 0.09
C SER A 421 -25.06 3.62 -0.91
N LEU A 422 -25.87 2.59 -1.11
CA LEU A 422 -25.77 1.39 -1.95
C LEU A 422 -25.88 1.49 -3.51
N LEU A 423 -25.67 0.36 -4.24
CA LEU A 423 -25.80 0.14 -5.70
C LEU A 423 -26.60 -1.16 -5.96
N LYS A 424 -26.10 -1.90 -6.95
CA LYS A 424 -25.91 -3.32 -6.97
C LYS A 424 -25.57 -3.79 -5.56
N ASP A 425 -26.64 -4.28 -4.86
CA ASP A 425 -27.73 -6.79 -3.95
C ASP A 425 -27.67 -8.23 -4.67
N ILE A 426 -26.47 -8.85 -4.82
CA ILE A 426 -26.22 -9.81 -5.93
C ILE A 426 -26.05 -11.23 -5.40
N ARG A 427 -25.53 -11.42 -4.18
CA ARG A 427 -25.95 -12.60 -3.39
C ARG A 427 -27.07 -12.18 -2.48
N SER A 428 -27.86 -11.19 -2.91
CA SER A 428 -29.21 -11.50 -3.40
C SER A 428 -29.92 -12.34 -2.34
N GLY A 429 -30.07 -11.76 -1.15
CA GLY A 429 -30.28 -12.55 0.07
C GLY A 429 -29.07 -12.55 1.00
N SER A 430 -28.93 -13.58 1.85
CA SER A 430 -28.26 -13.56 3.17
C SER A 430 -27.10 -14.54 3.38
N LEU A 431 -26.23 -14.65 2.38
CA LEU A 431 -25.22 -15.69 2.27
C LEU A 431 -23.79 -15.16 2.37
N SER A 432 -22.87 -15.84 1.68
CA SER A 432 -21.45 -15.51 1.70
C SER A 432 -20.78 -15.73 0.37
N SER A 433 -19.96 -14.80 -0.07
CA SER A 433 -18.78 -15.13 -0.82
C SER A 433 -17.64 -14.48 -0.05
N SER A 434 -16.88 -15.32 0.65
CA SER A 434 -15.94 -14.94 1.70
C SER A 434 -14.54 -14.85 1.14
N PRO A 435 -13.93 -13.67 1.29
CA PRO A 435 -12.62 -13.50 0.71
C PRO A 435 -11.54 -12.88 1.61
N PHE A 436 -10.49 -12.52 0.88
CA PHE A 436 -9.39 -11.63 1.22
C PHE A 436 -9.33 -10.58 0.03
N TYR A 437 -8.35 -9.83 -0.55
CA TYR A 437 -7.05 -9.13 -0.33
C TYR A 437 -6.67 -7.94 -1.33
N LEU A 438 -7.27 -6.74 -1.28
CA LEU A 438 -7.00 -5.43 -1.99
C LEU A 438 -5.56 -4.86 -2.45
N PHE A 439 -5.42 -3.72 -3.24
CA PHE A 439 -4.20 -2.87 -3.65
C PHE A 439 -4.32 -1.61 -4.58
N ALA A 440 -3.35 -1.06 -5.35
CA ALA A 440 -3.43 0.15 -6.19
C ALA A 440 -2.44 0.50 -7.33
N ALA A 441 -2.91 0.85 -8.56
CA ALA A 441 -2.09 1.38 -9.68
C ALA A 441 -2.78 1.77 -11.03
N PHE A 442 -2.63 3.00 -11.63
CA PHE A 442 -3.04 3.58 -13.00
C PHE A 442 -4.45 4.20 -13.37
N GLY A 443 -5.12 4.91 -12.44
CA GLY A 443 -6.46 5.54 -12.44
C GLY A 443 -7.65 4.61 -12.71
N LYS A 444 -8.34 4.01 -11.68
CA LYS A 444 -9.24 2.78 -11.69
C LYS A 444 -9.11 1.69 -10.50
N VAL A 445 -9.59 1.70 -9.21
CA VAL A 445 -9.62 0.54 -8.16
C VAL A 445 -9.89 -0.95 -8.61
N TYR A 446 -9.29 -2.09 -8.15
CA TYR A 446 -9.53 -3.50 -8.72
C TYR A 446 -9.84 -4.84 -7.82
N PHE A 447 -10.99 -5.26 -7.18
CA PHE A 447 -11.26 -6.49 -6.28
C PHE A 447 -11.79 -7.90 -6.73
N ARG A 448 -12.26 -8.87 -5.85
CA ARG A 448 -12.46 -10.42 -5.86
C ARG A 448 -13.87 -11.04 -5.58
N ALA A 449 -14.60 -11.49 -6.56
CA ALA A 449 -16.03 -11.28 -6.52
C ALA A 449 -17.01 -12.25 -7.16
N ASN A 450 -17.26 -13.42 -6.53
CA ASN A 450 -18.25 -14.48 -6.88
C ASN A 450 -19.43 -13.65 -7.34
N ASP A 451 -20.02 -13.60 -8.59
CA ASP A 451 -21.27 -13.10 -9.38
C ASP A 451 -22.87 -13.48 -9.34
N GLY A 452 -23.75 -14.57 -9.32
CA GLY A 452 -24.10 -16.03 -9.00
C GLY A 452 -23.73 -17.42 -9.66
N THR A 453 -23.21 -17.58 -10.89
CA THR A 453 -23.21 -18.77 -11.78
C THR A 453 -21.89 -19.24 -12.47
N HIS A 454 -20.73 -18.61 -12.26
CA HIS A 454 -19.38 -19.13 -12.65
C HIS A 454 -18.49 -19.35 -11.42
N GLY A 455 -18.99 -18.92 -10.26
CA GLY A 455 -18.27 -18.81 -9.01
C GLY A 455 -16.92 -18.09 -9.13
N TYR A 456 -16.17 -18.13 -8.04
CA TYR A 456 -15.13 -17.21 -7.69
C TYR A 456 -13.93 -16.93 -8.77
N GLU A 457 -14.13 -16.50 -10.02
CA GLU A 457 -13.24 -15.78 -11.02
C GLU A 457 -13.21 -14.21 -11.23
N PRO A 458 -12.83 -13.46 -12.32
CA PRO A 458 -12.90 -11.92 -12.47
C PRO A 458 -14.13 -11.01 -13.04
N TRP A 459 -14.41 -9.78 -12.45
CA TRP A 459 -15.37 -8.61 -12.75
C TRP A 459 -14.72 -7.21 -12.44
N VAL A 460 -15.46 -6.17 -11.93
CA VAL A 460 -15.38 -4.67 -11.91
C VAL A 460 -15.76 -3.96 -10.57
N THR A 461 -15.18 -2.82 -10.11
CA THR A 461 -15.50 -2.09 -8.86
C THR A 461 -15.78 -0.59 -9.00
N ASN A 462 -15.89 -0.04 -10.23
CA ASN A 462 -15.57 1.33 -10.66
C ASN A 462 -16.00 2.60 -9.90
N GLY A 463 -16.78 2.44 -8.83
CA GLY A 463 -16.65 3.34 -7.68
C GLY A 463 -17.74 4.34 -7.42
N THR A 464 -18.98 4.00 -7.77
CA THR A 464 -20.28 4.59 -7.40
C THR A 464 -21.34 4.05 -8.39
N ALA A 465 -22.65 4.31 -8.22
CA ALA A 465 -23.76 3.43 -8.65
C ALA A 465 -23.86 2.73 -10.04
N ALA A 466 -23.20 3.18 -11.10
CA ALA A 466 -23.61 2.83 -12.47
C ALA A 466 -23.41 1.38 -13.01
N GLY A 467 -23.79 1.22 -14.29
CA GLY A 467 -23.82 -0.05 -15.02
C GLY A 467 -22.58 -0.91 -14.79
N THR A 468 -22.79 -2.18 -14.50
CA THR A 468 -21.81 -3.10 -13.90
C THR A 468 -21.89 -4.43 -14.63
N THR A 469 -20.73 -4.98 -15.04
CA THR A 469 -20.67 -5.52 -16.43
C THR A 469 -19.99 -6.89 -16.70
N LEU A 470 -19.72 -7.31 -17.96
CA LEU A 470 -19.27 -8.70 -18.33
C LEU A 470 -17.78 -8.78 -18.73
N LEU A 471 -16.99 -9.71 -18.15
CA LEU A 471 -15.54 -9.47 -17.97
C LEU A 471 -14.64 -9.72 -19.18
N LYS A 472 -14.02 -10.88 -19.24
CA LYS A 472 -14.83 -11.98 -19.72
C LYS A 472 -14.59 -13.17 -18.83
N ASP A 473 -13.40 -13.73 -18.89
CA ASP A 473 -13.16 -15.11 -19.32
C ASP A 473 -11.63 -15.26 -19.61
N ILE A 474 -11.02 -16.30 -19.08
CA ILE A 474 -9.77 -16.85 -19.60
C ILE A 474 -9.89 -18.37 -19.72
N ALA A 475 -10.27 -19.12 -18.66
CA ALA A 475 -10.19 -20.58 -18.70
C ALA A 475 -11.34 -21.36 -19.35
N ASN A 476 -12.59 -21.15 -18.96
CA ASN A 476 -13.81 -21.76 -19.54
C ASN A 476 -14.04 -23.27 -19.39
N THR A 477 -13.02 -24.08 -19.08
CA THR A 477 -12.89 -25.45 -19.59
C THR A 477 -13.81 -26.62 -19.07
N LEU A 478 -15.08 -26.42 -18.63
CA LEU A 478 -16.06 -27.44 -18.10
C LEU A 478 -17.56 -26.93 -18.13
N GLY A 479 -18.38 -27.07 -17.05
CA GLY A 479 -19.85 -26.85 -17.01
C GLY A 479 -20.59 -26.17 -15.80
N LYS A 480 -20.14 -26.17 -14.51
CA LYS A 480 -20.77 -25.41 -13.37
C LYS A 480 -20.16 -24.12 -12.75
N THR A 481 -19.22 -24.12 -11.79
CA THR A 481 -18.47 -22.91 -11.29
C THR A 481 -17.00 -23.23 -10.89
N ALA A 482 -15.90 -22.61 -11.37
CA ALA A 482 -14.52 -23.15 -11.13
C ALA A 482 -13.28 -22.20 -11.00
N SER A 483 -12.20 -22.69 -10.33
CA SER A 483 -11.14 -21.97 -9.57
C SER A 483 -9.79 -21.68 -10.24
N SER A 484 -9.23 -20.48 -10.00
CA SER A 484 -7.82 -20.13 -10.11
C SER A 484 -6.96 -19.76 -8.89
N ILE A 485 -7.47 -19.66 -7.65
CA ILE A 485 -6.98 -19.48 -6.22
C ILE A 485 -5.84 -18.48 -5.83
N PRO A 486 -5.87 -17.19 -6.26
CA PRO A 486 -4.92 -16.13 -5.97
C PRO A 486 -4.22 -15.72 -4.66
N THR A 487 -3.23 -14.85 -4.90
CA THR A 487 -2.30 -14.01 -4.09
C THR A 487 -1.76 -12.88 -5.14
N ASN A 488 -0.84 -11.87 -5.33
CA ASN A 488 0.33 -11.03 -4.83
C ASN A 488 0.68 -9.62 -5.54
N LEU A 489 -0.18 -8.67 -5.88
CA LEU A 489 -0.05 -7.96 -7.15
C LEU A 489 0.78 -6.60 -7.25
N THR A 490 1.57 -6.26 -8.32
CA THR A 490 2.52 -5.07 -8.35
C THR A 490 3.14 -4.53 -9.71
N ASP A 491 3.45 -3.21 -9.88
CA ASP A 491 3.22 -2.38 -11.14
C ASP A 491 4.20 -1.74 -12.25
N LYS A 492 4.48 -2.12 -13.53
CA LYS A 492 5.24 -1.25 -14.59
C LYS A 492 4.62 -0.39 -15.79
N PHE A 493 4.26 -0.92 -16.98
CA PHE A 493 3.96 -0.22 -18.28
C PHE A 493 2.47 0.06 -18.72
N ASN A 494 1.66 0.81 -17.97
CA ASN A 494 0.20 1.10 -18.12
C ASN A 494 -0.79 -0.06 -18.46
N ARG A 495 -0.35 -1.32 -18.61
CA ARG A 495 -1.13 -2.58 -18.58
C ARG A 495 -1.24 -3.14 -17.13
N THR A 496 -1.30 -4.46 -16.86
CA THR A 496 -1.01 -5.03 -15.51
C THR A 496 -0.40 -6.41 -15.50
N VAL A 497 0.58 -6.73 -14.63
CA VAL A 497 0.96 -8.12 -14.29
C VAL A 497 -0.01 -8.77 -13.31
N PHE A 498 0.10 -10.08 -13.05
CA PHE A 498 -0.81 -10.90 -12.22
C PHE A 498 -0.21 -12.35 -11.94
N VAL A 499 -0.96 -13.37 -11.45
CA VAL A 499 -0.95 -14.88 -11.30
C VAL A 499 -2.38 -15.42 -11.02
N ALA A 500 -2.89 -16.34 -11.83
CA ALA A 500 -4.21 -17.02 -11.78
C ALA A 500 -4.21 -18.02 -12.96
N ASN A 501 -5.22 -18.78 -13.43
CA ASN A 501 -5.04 -19.77 -14.54
C ASN A 501 -6.10 -19.80 -15.64
N ASP A 502 -5.67 -20.24 -16.84
CA ASP A 502 -6.54 -20.53 -17.97
C ASP A 502 -7.00 -21.96 -18.14
N GLY A 503 -6.72 -22.85 -17.18
CA GLY A 503 -7.22 -24.22 -17.24
C GLY A 503 -6.85 -24.96 -18.54
N ILE A 504 -5.83 -24.48 -19.28
CA ILE A 504 -5.34 -24.98 -20.57
C ILE A 504 -3.82 -25.11 -20.47
N HIS A 505 -3.09 -24.00 -20.53
CA HIS A 505 -1.74 -23.92 -19.97
C HIS A 505 -1.95 -24.01 -18.46
N GLY A 506 -2.68 -23.03 -17.95
CA GLY A 506 -2.97 -22.82 -16.56
C GLY A 506 -2.46 -21.46 -16.18
N THR A 507 -1.66 -21.45 -15.14
CA THR A 507 -1.31 -20.26 -14.39
C THR A 507 -0.16 -19.43 -14.99
N GLU A 508 -0.36 -18.75 -16.13
CA GLU A 508 0.64 -17.82 -16.65
C GLU A 508 0.26 -16.40 -17.26
N LEU A 509 1.24 -15.51 -17.46
CA LEU A 509 1.35 -14.01 -17.51
C LEU A 509 0.42 -12.96 -18.26
N TRP A 510 -0.94 -13.03 -18.39
CA TRP A 510 -2.05 -12.24 -19.11
C TRP A 510 -2.21 -10.64 -19.43
N ALA A 511 -1.35 -9.82 -20.13
CA ALA A 511 -1.35 -8.28 -20.24
C ALA A 511 -2.26 -7.37 -21.18
N SER A 512 -3.06 -6.43 -20.65
CA SER A 512 -4.18 -5.68 -21.31
C SER A 512 -4.27 -4.15 -21.06
N ASN A 513 -5.36 -3.48 -21.48
CA ASN A 513 -5.73 -2.08 -21.24
C ASN A 513 -7.22 -1.85 -20.77
N GLY A 514 -7.46 -1.80 -19.46
CA GLY A 514 -8.60 -1.17 -18.74
C GLY A 514 -10.06 -1.66 -18.87
N THR A 515 -10.48 -2.26 -19.99
CA THR A 515 -11.89 -2.51 -20.37
C THR A 515 -12.19 -4.00 -20.59
N THR A 516 -13.37 -4.45 -21.03
CA THR A 516 -13.50 -5.82 -21.58
C THR A 516 -12.62 -6.11 -22.82
N ALA A 517 -11.73 -5.22 -23.33
CA ALA A 517 -11.05 -5.33 -24.65
C ALA A 517 -9.50 -5.12 -24.76
N GLY A 518 -8.73 -6.18 -24.48
CA GLY A 518 -7.33 -6.47 -24.80
C GLY A 518 -6.79 -7.90 -24.35
N THR A 519 -7.11 -9.12 -24.97
CA THR A 519 -6.74 -10.63 -24.97
C THR A 519 -6.07 -11.32 -26.20
N ALA A 520 -5.12 -12.24 -25.95
CA ALA A 520 -4.29 -13.16 -26.77
C ALA A 520 -3.58 -14.24 -25.86
N LEU A 521 -2.25 -14.22 -25.59
CA LEU A 521 -1.38 -15.02 -24.66
C LEU A 521 0.06 -14.36 -24.62
N LEU A 522 0.98 -14.48 -23.64
CA LEU A 522 2.32 -13.77 -23.58
C LEU A 522 3.46 -14.78 -23.88
N LYS A 523 3.18 -16.09 -23.84
CA LYS A 523 3.99 -17.32 -23.96
C LYS A 523 4.02 -18.31 -22.77
N ASP A 524 3.24 -19.39 -22.80
CA ASP A 524 3.51 -20.65 -22.06
C ASP A 524 4.78 -21.38 -22.57
N ILE A 525 5.48 -22.15 -21.70
CA ILE A 525 6.93 -21.91 -21.50
C ILE A 525 7.68 -22.76 -20.44
N ARG A 526 6.98 -23.53 -19.61
CA ARG A 526 7.30 -24.96 -19.40
C ARG A 526 6.11 -25.73 -19.98
N ALA A 527 6.00 -25.68 -21.30
CA ALA A 527 4.73 -25.89 -22.01
C ALA A 527 3.78 -26.96 -21.43
N GLY A 528 2.51 -26.58 -21.28
CA GLY A 528 1.39 -27.42 -20.86
C GLY A 528 0.89 -27.15 -19.44
N SER A 529 0.32 -28.19 -18.83
CA SER A 529 -0.35 -28.16 -17.51
C SER A 529 0.48 -28.89 -16.44
N SER A 530 0.97 -28.18 -15.40
CA SER A 530 1.12 -28.07 -13.86
C SER A 530 1.98 -26.77 -13.84
N GLY A 531 2.27 -26.16 -12.70
CA GLY A 531 3.33 -25.19 -12.61
C GLY A 531 3.85 -25.04 -11.21
N SER A 532 4.26 -23.84 -10.81
CA SER A 532 5.12 -22.89 -11.50
C SER A 532 5.82 -21.95 -10.49
N SER A 533 5.10 -21.03 -9.88
CA SER A 533 5.37 -20.27 -8.64
C SER A 533 5.81 -18.83 -8.48
N PRO A 534 5.29 -17.97 -9.32
CA PRO A 534 5.19 -16.53 -9.13
C PRO A 534 4.51 -15.78 -7.94
N ASN A 535 5.26 -14.82 -7.34
CA ASN A 535 5.01 -13.91 -6.18
C ASN A 535 6.18 -12.94 -5.89
N TYR A 536 6.79 -12.70 -4.70
CA TYR A 536 7.97 -11.86 -4.31
C TYR A 536 8.30 -10.48 -5.07
N LEU A 537 7.53 -10.07 -6.09
CA LEU A 537 7.71 -8.98 -7.08
C LEU A 537 7.84 -7.52 -6.59
N THR A 538 8.26 -6.58 -7.49
CA THR A 538 9.25 -5.56 -7.06
C THR A 538 9.67 -4.31 -7.93
N ILE A 539 9.41 -3.07 -7.46
CA ILE A 539 9.38 -1.66 -8.07
C ILE A 539 10.56 -0.87 -8.74
N VAL A 540 10.40 -0.24 -9.92
CA VAL A 540 11.54 0.05 -10.85
C VAL A 540 11.63 1.38 -11.65
N GLY A 541 12.73 1.49 -12.43
CA GLY A 541 12.90 2.12 -13.75
C GLY A 541 11.92 1.67 -14.86
N ASN A 542 12.28 0.80 -15.83
CA ASN A 542 11.40 0.52 -17.00
C ASN A 542 11.28 -0.96 -17.44
N ARG A 543 11.37 -1.90 -16.50
CA ARG A 543 11.40 -3.36 -16.72
C ARG A 543 10.96 -4.10 -15.45
N VAL A 544 10.76 -5.42 -15.45
CA VAL A 544 9.86 -6.06 -14.48
C VAL A 544 10.16 -7.51 -14.03
N PHE A 545 11.33 -7.85 -13.47
CA PHE A 545 11.82 -9.21 -13.01
C PHE A 545 10.89 -10.23 -12.19
N PHE A 546 11.22 -11.55 -11.98
CA PHE A 546 10.37 -12.69 -11.42
C PHE A 546 10.96 -14.18 -11.34
N ARG A 547 10.65 -15.09 -10.36
CA ARG A 547 11.15 -16.52 -10.20
C ARG A 547 10.64 -17.62 -11.14
N ALA A 548 11.08 -17.63 -12.37
CA ALA A 548 10.70 -18.62 -13.39
C ALA A 548 10.95 -20.15 -13.06
N ASN A 549 11.12 -20.96 -14.10
CA ASN A 549 11.51 -22.38 -14.37
C ASN A 549 10.81 -22.81 -15.60
N ASP A 550 11.21 -23.93 -16.14
CA ASP A 550 11.06 -24.31 -17.54
C ASP A 550 10.98 -25.83 -17.63
N GLY A 551 10.92 -26.50 -16.48
CA GLY A 551 11.08 -27.95 -16.29
C GLY A 551 12.53 -28.37 -16.15
N VAL A 552 13.46 -27.53 -16.62
CA VAL A 552 14.82 -27.91 -16.99
C VAL A 552 15.81 -27.48 -15.92
N ASN A 553 15.79 -26.20 -15.56
CA ASN A 553 16.95 -25.56 -14.97
C ASN A 553 16.85 -25.37 -13.46
N GLY A 554 15.74 -25.66 -12.78
CA GLY A 554 15.67 -25.32 -11.36
C GLY A 554 15.84 -23.82 -11.12
N TYR A 555 16.20 -23.37 -9.93
CA TYR A 555 15.65 -22.14 -9.35
C TYR A 555 16.21 -20.75 -9.74
N GLU A 556 16.73 -20.67 -10.97
CA GLU A 556 17.22 -19.65 -11.95
C GLU A 556 17.12 -18.07 -11.81
N LEU A 557 17.29 -17.25 -12.89
CA LEU A 557 17.54 -15.77 -13.20
C LEU A 557 16.93 -15.27 -14.57
N TRP A 558 15.65 -15.02 -14.73
CA TRP A 558 15.05 -14.69 -16.04
C TRP A 558 15.25 -13.14 -16.47
N ALA A 559 15.33 -12.59 -17.71
CA ALA A 559 15.22 -11.13 -18.11
C ALA A 559 15.34 -10.76 -19.66
N THR A 560 14.38 -10.13 -20.39
CA THR A 560 12.96 -10.09 -20.00
C THR A 560 11.86 -9.15 -20.60
N ASN A 561 12.11 -8.10 -21.42
CA ASN A 561 11.26 -6.88 -21.70
C ASN A 561 9.77 -6.74 -21.22
N GLY A 562 8.86 -7.71 -21.39
CA GLY A 562 7.54 -7.71 -20.73
C GLY A 562 6.27 -7.61 -21.61
N THR A 563 6.40 -7.47 -22.92
CA THR A 563 5.38 -7.77 -23.96
C THR A 563 5.46 -9.25 -24.37
N PRO A 564 4.72 -9.84 -25.36
CA PRO A 564 4.96 -11.25 -25.73
C PRO A 564 6.34 -11.49 -26.36
N ALA A 565 7.07 -10.42 -26.68
CA ALA A 565 8.36 -10.48 -27.37
C ALA A 565 9.56 -9.95 -26.56
N GLY A 566 9.39 -9.46 -25.33
CA GLY A 566 10.52 -9.16 -24.43
C GLY A 566 11.40 -10.35 -24.02
N THR A 567 11.27 -11.47 -24.71
CA THR A 567 10.89 -12.75 -24.14
C THR A 567 12.07 -13.69 -24.29
N ALA A 568 12.92 -13.84 -23.22
CA ALA A 568 14.39 -14.06 -23.04
C ALA A 568 14.98 -15.52 -22.31
N MET A 569 16.13 -16.31 -21.95
CA MET A 569 17.73 -16.60 -21.83
C MET A 569 18.93 -15.66 -21.19
N VAL A 570 19.02 -15.21 -19.89
CA VAL A 570 19.69 -13.95 -19.36
C VAL A 570 20.96 -14.24 -18.60
N LYS A 571 21.13 -15.48 -18.16
CA LYS A 571 22.35 -16.22 -17.82
C LYS A 571 21.90 -17.36 -16.94
N ASN A 572 22.49 -18.58 -17.07
CA ASN A 572 22.47 -19.64 -16.06
C ASN A 572 23.78 -19.65 -15.24
N ILE A 573 23.70 -19.88 -13.93
CA ILE A 573 24.59 -19.30 -12.92
C ILE A 573 24.93 -20.31 -11.78
N ASN A 574 24.16 -21.38 -11.56
CA ASN A 574 24.68 -22.67 -11.09
C ASN A 574 24.18 -23.74 -12.06
N PRO A 575 24.91 -24.00 -13.15
CA PRO A 575 24.44 -24.80 -14.29
C PRO A 575 23.66 -26.08 -13.98
N GLY A 576 22.58 -26.29 -14.75
CA GLY A 576 21.85 -27.55 -14.82
C GLY A 576 20.63 -27.64 -13.90
N ALA A 577 20.35 -28.84 -13.41
CA ALA A 577 19.20 -29.19 -12.57
C ALA A 577 19.41 -28.75 -11.11
N SER A 578 19.56 -27.43 -10.90
CA SER A 578 20.07 -26.82 -9.68
C SER A 578 19.14 -25.70 -9.10
N SER A 579 19.00 -25.58 -7.78
CA SER A 579 18.03 -24.76 -7.01
C SER A 579 18.37 -23.29 -6.59
N SER A 580 18.27 -22.31 -7.49
CA SER A 580 18.96 -21.00 -7.41
C SER A 580 18.86 -19.97 -6.25
N SER A 581 17.94 -20.09 -5.28
CA SER A 581 17.72 -19.54 -3.87
C SER A 581 17.55 -18.08 -3.31
N PRO A 582 17.44 -17.01 -4.11
CA PRO A 582 17.13 -15.59 -3.76
C PRO A 582 15.84 -15.29 -2.85
N SER A 583 15.54 -14.02 -2.43
CA SER A 583 14.35 -13.38 -1.73
C SER A 583 14.60 -11.88 -1.45
N ASN A 584 13.76 -11.25 -0.58
CA ASN A 584 13.54 -9.81 -0.17
C ASN A 584 13.96 -8.78 -1.14
N LEU A 585 13.11 -7.83 -1.57
CA LEU A 585 13.30 -7.18 -2.87
C LEU A 585 13.11 -5.59 -2.87
N PHE A 586 14.07 -4.78 -3.42
CA PHE A 586 14.50 -3.36 -3.15
C PHE A 586 15.22 -2.46 -4.26
N ALA A 587 14.72 -1.25 -4.65
CA ALA A 587 15.18 -0.28 -5.66
C ALA A 587 16.33 0.75 -5.43
N PHE A 588 17.25 0.81 -6.40
CA PHE A 588 18.24 1.85 -6.73
C PHE A 588 17.85 2.27 -8.14
N GLY A 589 18.25 3.46 -8.56
CA GLY A 589 18.02 4.01 -9.91
C GLY A 589 17.76 2.96 -10.99
N ASN A 590 18.73 2.09 -11.25
CA ASN A 590 18.63 0.94 -12.16
C ASN A 590 19.24 -0.37 -11.62
N LYS A 591 19.41 -0.56 -10.30
CA LYS A 591 20.14 -1.72 -9.72
C LYS A 591 19.38 -2.41 -8.58
N ILE A 592 19.79 -3.64 -8.28
CA ILE A 592 18.98 -4.64 -7.56
C ILE A 592 19.89 -5.38 -6.53
N LEU A 593 19.41 -6.33 -5.69
CA LEU A 593 20.14 -7.50 -5.12
C LEU A 593 19.18 -8.69 -4.73
N PHE A 594 19.65 -9.87 -4.33
CA PHE A 594 18.89 -10.97 -3.67
C PHE A 594 19.73 -12.03 -2.87
N ARG A 595 20.07 -13.29 -3.23
CA ARG A 595 21.09 -14.25 -2.62
C ARG A 595 21.31 -15.52 -3.48
N ALA A 596 22.45 -16.25 -3.56
CA ALA A 596 22.69 -17.38 -4.54
C ALA A 596 23.88 -18.42 -4.22
N ASN A 597 24.00 -19.76 -4.49
CA ASN A 597 25.22 -20.64 -4.39
C ASN A 597 25.63 -21.21 -5.76
N ASP A 598 26.89 -21.12 -6.15
CA ASP A 598 27.50 -21.70 -7.37
C ASP A 598 27.79 -23.20 -7.18
N GLY A 599 27.21 -23.77 -6.13
CA GLY A 599 27.70 -24.96 -5.48
C GLY A 599 28.86 -24.63 -4.53
N THR A 600 29.57 -23.52 -4.73
CA THR A 600 30.88 -23.26 -4.12
C THR A 600 30.92 -22.29 -2.93
N LYS A 601 29.95 -21.38 -2.79
CA LYS A 601 29.90 -20.30 -1.79
C LYS A 601 28.84 -20.42 -0.69
N GLY A 602 27.87 -21.31 -0.79
CA GLY A 602 26.70 -21.38 0.12
C GLY A 602 25.63 -20.35 -0.25
N TYR A 603 24.87 -19.85 0.73
CA TYR A 603 24.16 -18.48 0.73
C TYR A 603 25.59 -15.79 0.94
N GLU A 604 25.50 -14.68 0.14
CA GLU A 604 26.64 -13.85 -0.21
C GLU A 604 26.11 -12.47 -0.81
N LEU A 605 26.69 -11.82 -1.86
CA LEU A 605 26.47 -10.47 -2.50
C LEU A 605 26.14 -10.03 -4.09
N TRP A 606 25.96 -10.75 -5.30
CA TRP A 606 25.53 -10.43 -6.79
C TRP A 606 25.95 -8.98 -7.42
N ILE A 607 25.69 -8.60 -8.71
CA ILE A 607 25.69 -7.19 -9.32
C ILE A 607 24.66 -7.10 -10.46
N SER A 608 23.68 -6.18 -10.61
CA SER A 608 22.72 -6.18 -11.75
C SER A 608 22.34 -4.83 -12.33
N ASP A 609 22.25 -4.80 -13.65
CA ASP A 609 21.42 -3.90 -14.45
C ASP A 609 20.23 -4.62 -15.10
N GLY A 610 20.37 -5.93 -15.33
CA GLY A 610 19.47 -6.68 -16.20
C GLY A 610 20.05 -7.68 -17.18
N THR A 611 21.35 -7.92 -17.19
CA THR A 611 22.04 -8.64 -18.26
C THR A 611 22.70 -9.96 -17.82
N VAL A 612 23.38 -10.61 -18.78
CA VAL A 612 24.28 -11.76 -18.60
C VAL A 612 25.62 -11.35 -17.97
N THR A 613 25.98 -10.07 -18.04
CA THR A 613 27.38 -9.62 -17.88
C THR A 613 27.60 -8.58 -16.79
N GLY A 614 26.71 -7.60 -16.64
CA GLY A 614 26.72 -6.66 -15.51
C GLY A 614 26.23 -7.35 -14.25
N THR A 615 26.91 -8.46 -13.91
CA THR A 615 26.32 -9.71 -13.42
C THR A 615 27.35 -10.49 -12.55
N MET A 616 27.97 -9.87 -11.51
CA MET A 616 29.37 -10.18 -11.02
C MET A 616 29.73 -9.87 -9.51
N ILE A 617 30.91 -10.31 -8.98
CA ILE A 617 31.41 -10.54 -7.56
C ILE A 617 31.52 -9.28 -6.64
N LEU A 618 30.79 -9.15 -5.51
CA LEU A 618 30.57 -7.87 -4.78
C LEU A 618 31.10 -7.86 -3.34
N LYS A 619 31.33 -9.00 -2.64
CA LYS A 619 32.49 -9.27 -1.72
C LYS A 619 32.36 -10.54 -0.83
N ASP A 620 33.45 -11.31 -0.59
CA ASP A 620 33.50 -12.58 0.20
C ASP A 620 34.01 -12.49 1.63
N ILE A 621 33.34 -13.19 2.55
CA ILE A 621 33.29 -12.72 3.92
C ILE A 621 33.04 -13.73 5.07
N ARG A 622 32.59 -14.96 4.79
CA ARG A 622 33.14 -16.22 5.35
C ARG A 622 33.42 -17.06 4.12
N SER A 623 34.39 -16.53 3.40
CA SER A 623 35.33 -17.23 2.55
C SER A 623 35.18 -18.75 2.65
N GLY A 624 34.53 -19.33 1.64
CA GLY A 624 34.21 -20.75 1.62
C GLY A 624 32.78 -20.95 1.13
N SER A 625 32.22 -22.14 1.41
CA SER A 625 30.85 -22.51 1.06
C SER A 625 29.80 -22.05 2.10
N PHE A 626 30.14 -21.06 2.93
CA PHE A 626 29.44 -20.76 4.18
C PHE A 626 28.66 -19.44 4.13
N SER A 627 27.78 -19.21 5.10
CA SER A 627 26.60 -18.37 4.95
C SER A 627 26.30 -17.39 6.05
N SER A 628 25.92 -16.17 5.65
CA SER A 628 26.47 -14.86 6.05
C SER A 628 25.78 -13.92 7.03
N TYR A 629 24.54 -14.10 7.40
CA TYR A 629 23.62 -14.13 6.34
C TYR A 629 23.09 -12.75 5.78
N PRO A 630 23.37 -11.42 5.90
CA PRO A 630 22.75 -10.19 5.18
C PRO A 630 21.29 -9.60 4.97
N SER A 631 20.38 -9.26 5.91
CA SER A 631 18.95 -8.89 5.56
C SER A 631 18.42 -7.47 5.78
N GLY A 632 17.41 -7.10 4.97
CA GLY A 632 16.21 -6.36 5.38
C GLY A 632 15.89 -4.99 4.80
N PHE A 633 16.67 -4.63 3.81
CA PHE A 633 16.80 -3.35 3.14
C PHE A 633 15.63 -2.25 3.34
N TYR A 634 15.95 -0.96 3.70
CA TYR A 634 15.29 0.41 3.88
C TYR A 634 15.92 1.61 3.11
N LEU A 635 15.37 2.85 3.11
CA LEU A 635 15.86 3.98 2.27
C LEU A 635 16.03 5.38 3.09
N TRP A 636 17.25 5.99 3.28
CA TRP A 636 17.70 7.48 3.25
C TRP A 636 19.22 7.80 2.84
N LYS A 637 19.74 8.93 2.29
CA LYS A 637 21.22 9.36 2.19
C LYS A 637 22.29 8.71 1.24
N GLY A 638 22.09 8.61 -0.09
CA GLY A 638 23.01 7.97 -1.08
C GLY A 638 23.27 6.44 -0.98
N LYS A 639 23.79 5.98 0.17
CA LYS A 639 24.30 4.63 0.51
C LYS A 639 23.20 3.64 1.03
N VAL A 640 23.50 2.56 1.78
CA VAL A 640 22.54 1.48 2.22
C VAL A 640 22.40 1.23 3.80
N TYR A 641 22.23 0.07 4.48
CA TYR A 641 22.39 -0.19 5.99
C TYR A 641 22.51 -1.74 6.28
N PHE A 642 21.82 -2.48 7.22
CA PHE A 642 21.71 -3.95 7.65
C PHE A 642 22.01 -4.56 9.05
N SER A 643 22.97 -5.48 9.04
CA SER A 643 22.90 -6.87 9.49
C SER A 643 24.21 -7.60 9.19
N ALA A 644 24.29 -8.86 9.66
CA ALA A 644 24.93 -10.06 9.13
C ALA A 644 25.83 -10.81 10.11
N TYR A 645 25.89 -12.14 9.97
CA TYR A 645 26.91 -13.05 10.51
C TYR A 645 28.30 -12.30 10.52
N ASP A 646 29.00 -12.14 11.68
CA ASP A 646 30.47 -12.08 11.94
C ASP A 646 31.02 -13.09 13.00
N SER A 647 31.96 -13.98 12.61
CA SER A 647 32.62 -14.98 13.48
C SER A 647 33.49 -14.36 14.56
N SER A 648 33.80 -13.07 14.41
CA SER A 648 34.56 -12.28 15.37
C SER A 648 33.69 -11.26 16.12
N ASN A 649 32.45 -10.98 15.68
CA ASN A 649 31.66 -9.86 16.18
C ASN A 649 30.16 -10.16 16.44
N GLY A 650 29.38 -10.75 15.53
CA GLY A 650 27.92 -10.81 15.67
C GLY A 650 27.19 -10.31 14.42
N THR A 651 25.89 -9.98 14.52
CA THR A 651 24.92 -9.83 13.39
C THR A 651 25.04 -8.50 12.63
N GLU A 652 26.20 -7.90 12.58
CA GLU A 652 26.43 -6.48 12.81
C GLU A 652 26.09 -5.35 11.75
N LEU A 653 26.88 -4.25 11.74
CA LEU A 653 26.82 -2.91 11.04
C LEU A 653 27.76 -2.42 9.83
N TRP A 654 27.89 -2.98 8.60
CA TRP A 654 28.83 -2.45 7.56
C TRP A 654 28.53 -1.01 7.04
N VAL A 655 28.89 -0.71 5.78
CA VAL A 655 28.77 0.56 5.05
C VAL A 655 28.66 0.15 3.57
N THR A 656 27.86 0.75 2.66
CA THR A 656 27.99 0.53 1.18
C THR A 656 27.26 1.51 0.29
N ASP A 657 27.81 1.64 -0.91
CA ASP A 657 27.28 2.30 -2.10
C ASP A 657 26.88 1.28 -3.19
N GLY A 658 27.47 0.08 -3.23
CA GLY A 658 27.31 -0.89 -4.32
C GLY A 658 28.61 -1.27 -5.01
N THR A 659 29.74 -0.94 -4.42
CA THR A 659 31.07 -1.41 -4.81
C THR A 659 31.61 -2.40 -3.77
N THR A 660 32.55 -3.24 -4.18
CA THR A 660 33.28 -4.18 -3.31
C THR A 660 34.16 -3.45 -2.26
N ALA A 661 34.38 -2.15 -2.44
CA ALA A 661 35.30 -1.33 -1.65
C ALA A 661 34.61 -0.36 -0.67
N GLY A 662 33.43 0.17 -1.02
CA GLY A 662 32.68 1.17 -0.24
C GLY A 662 32.09 0.69 1.08
N THR A 663 32.69 -0.35 1.65
CA THR A 663 32.08 -1.62 2.01
C THR A 663 32.65 -2.03 3.38
N THR A 664 32.36 -1.21 4.42
CA THR A 664 33.23 -0.88 5.60
C THR A 664 32.47 -0.54 6.92
N MET A 665 33.04 0.09 7.99
CA MET A 665 32.66 -0.04 9.45
C MET A 665 32.28 1.22 10.26
N VAL A 666 31.81 0.93 11.49
CA VAL A 666 31.34 1.76 12.61
C VAL A 666 31.99 1.19 13.92
N SER A 667 31.31 1.05 15.07
CA SER A 667 31.88 0.72 16.41
C SER A 667 31.47 -0.65 16.91
N ASN A 668 32.33 -1.43 17.58
CA ASN A 668 31.83 -2.55 18.38
C ASN A 668 31.51 -2.11 19.83
N ILE A 669 30.22 -1.80 20.08
CA ILE A 669 29.67 -1.52 21.43
C ILE A 669 29.32 -2.76 22.25
N ASN A 670 29.37 -3.97 21.67
CA ASN A 670 29.12 -5.23 22.38
C ASN A 670 30.28 -6.19 22.05
N PRO A 671 31.54 -5.90 22.42
CA PRO A 671 32.70 -6.63 21.90
C PRO A 671 32.64 -8.16 22.05
N GLY A 672 33.30 -8.86 21.12
CA GLY A 672 33.23 -10.33 20.95
C GLY A 672 32.09 -10.76 20.03
N SER A 673 31.88 -12.07 19.83
CA SER A 673 30.78 -12.64 19.03
C SER A 673 29.42 -12.52 19.74
N ALA A 674 28.89 -11.31 19.80
CA ALA A 674 27.73 -10.86 20.58
C ALA A 674 26.73 -10.11 19.70
N SER A 675 25.41 -10.31 19.84
CA SER A 675 24.50 -9.96 18.73
C SER A 675 23.23 -9.24 18.99
N SER A 676 23.07 -8.35 18.04
CA SER A 676 22.28 -7.17 18.05
C SER A 676 21.07 -7.20 17.11
N ASN A 677 20.02 -7.99 17.39
CA ASN A 677 18.78 -8.20 16.60
C ASN A 677 17.91 -6.96 16.10
N PRO A 678 18.22 -6.29 14.98
CA PRO A 678 17.85 -4.86 14.71
C PRO A 678 16.44 -4.37 14.30
N SER A 679 15.46 -5.22 14.05
CA SER A 679 14.54 -5.05 12.91
C SER A 679 13.65 -3.85 12.70
N TYR A 680 13.24 -3.80 11.43
CA TYR A 680 12.33 -2.91 10.72
C TYR A 680 12.96 -1.45 10.67
N PHE A 681 12.70 -0.47 9.75
CA PHE A 681 13.45 0.82 9.50
C PHE A 681 12.64 2.11 9.04
N ALA A 682 13.23 3.33 8.91
CA ALA A 682 12.49 4.65 8.82
C ALA A 682 13.27 6.00 8.57
N ALA A 683 12.57 7.15 8.38
CA ALA A 683 13.21 8.46 8.09
C ALA A 683 12.60 9.88 8.66
N MET A 684 13.12 10.82 9.53
CA MET A 684 12.95 12.36 9.57
C MET A 684 14.25 13.24 9.91
N GLY A 685 14.49 14.50 9.48
CA GLY A 685 15.64 15.42 9.89
C GLY A 685 17.08 14.95 10.33
N GLY A 686 18.05 14.91 9.38
CA GLY A 686 19.52 14.73 9.47
C GLY A 686 20.15 13.31 9.54
N LYS A 687 19.33 12.26 9.70
CA LYS A 687 19.55 11.15 10.67
C LYS A 687 18.98 9.71 10.20
N LEU A 688 18.85 8.63 11.00
CA LEU A 688 18.15 7.33 10.67
C LEU A 688 18.02 6.42 11.92
N TYR A 689 16.84 6.28 12.56
CA TYR A 689 16.70 5.67 13.90
C TYR A 689 16.70 4.07 14.05
N PHE A 690 16.19 3.34 15.13
CA PHE A 690 16.23 1.82 15.47
C PHE A 690 16.72 1.28 16.87
N ARG A 691 16.73 -0.08 17.13
CA ARG A 691 16.42 -0.83 18.39
C ARG A 691 17.29 -1.92 19.21
N ALA A 692 17.95 -1.75 20.39
CA ALA A 692 18.98 -2.73 20.97
C ALA A 692 19.22 -3.05 22.50
N LYS A 693 20.24 -3.89 22.88
CA LYS A 693 20.38 -4.76 24.13
C LYS A 693 21.91 -5.14 24.61
N LYS A 694 22.41 -5.70 25.79
CA LYS A 694 23.86 -5.60 26.43
C LYS A 694 24.60 -6.54 27.47
N THR A 695 25.08 -7.54 28.27
CA THR A 695 25.80 -7.58 29.64
C THR A 695 25.21 -7.10 31.07
N GLY A 696 24.17 -7.70 31.76
CA GLY A 696 23.29 -7.27 32.98
C GLY A 696 21.80 -6.55 33.11
N ALA A 697 20.86 -6.18 32.15
CA ALA A 697 19.83 -5.03 32.16
C ALA A 697 18.84 -4.48 30.92
N GLY A 698 17.72 -5.06 30.34
CA GLY A 698 16.72 -4.62 29.17
C GLY A 698 16.94 -4.05 27.63
N TYR A 699 16.20 -4.38 26.48
CA TYR A 699 16.34 -3.91 24.97
C TYR A 699 15.65 -2.54 24.62
N GLU A 700 16.32 -1.64 23.89
CA GLU A 700 15.84 -0.35 23.37
C GLU A 700 16.28 0.25 22.04
N LEU A 701 17.19 1.26 21.96
CA LEU A 701 17.35 2.28 20.86
C LEU A 701 18.61 3.25 20.95
N TRP A 702 19.13 3.92 19.84
CA TRP A 702 20.58 4.18 19.44
C TRP A 702 21.20 5.08 18.21
N VAL A 703 21.52 6.43 18.15
CA VAL A 703 21.70 7.62 17.13
C VAL A 703 23.05 8.02 16.26
N THR A 704 23.02 8.24 14.92
CA THR A 704 24.11 8.55 13.92
C THR A 704 23.93 9.61 12.80
N ASP A 705 25.00 10.36 12.65
CA ASP A 705 25.56 10.93 11.42
C ASP A 705 25.88 9.89 10.31
N GLY A 706 26.70 8.88 10.63
CA GLY A 706 27.05 7.69 9.85
C GLY A 706 28.09 6.74 10.49
N THR A 707 28.51 6.93 11.75
CA THR A 707 29.86 6.59 12.26
C THR A 707 29.95 5.78 13.57
N SER A 708 31.11 5.17 13.81
CA SER A 708 31.47 4.44 15.05
C SER A 708 31.27 5.23 16.34
N THR A 709 31.79 6.46 16.39
CA THR A 709 31.82 7.28 17.61
C THR A 709 30.49 7.96 17.88
N GLY A 710 29.61 8.03 16.89
CA GLY A 710 28.23 8.38 17.13
C GLY A 710 27.58 7.43 18.14
N THR A 711 28.11 6.24 18.43
CA THR A 711 27.54 5.16 19.25
C THR A 711 27.58 5.31 20.82
N THR A 712 26.81 6.25 21.42
CA THR A 712 26.51 6.41 22.90
C THR A 712 25.20 5.81 23.55
N MET A 713 24.30 6.57 24.25
CA MET A 713 22.92 6.32 24.81
C MET A 713 22.23 7.70 25.01
N VAL A 714 20.90 7.84 25.14
CA VAL A 714 20.27 9.14 25.56
C VAL A 714 18.93 9.10 26.29
N LYS A 715 18.42 7.96 26.73
CA LYS A 715 17.93 7.85 28.12
C LYS A 715 17.31 6.49 28.34
N ASP A 716 17.83 5.76 29.30
CA ASP A 716 17.35 4.49 29.81
C ASP A 716 15.84 4.45 30.08
N ILE A 717 15.29 3.26 29.99
CA ILE A 717 13.87 2.96 29.96
C ILE A 717 13.31 1.80 30.78
N ARG A 718 13.55 0.47 30.68
CA ARG A 718 12.96 -0.49 31.68
C ARG A 718 13.49 -0.23 33.04
N SER A 719 12.81 -0.59 34.12
CA SER A 719 13.42 -0.78 35.41
C SER A 719 13.80 -2.25 35.65
N GLY A 720 15.05 -2.52 35.98
CA GLY A 720 15.64 -3.87 36.05
C GLY A 720 16.04 -4.50 34.70
N THR A 721 15.85 -5.82 34.58
CA THR A 721 16.33 -6.65 33.47
C THR A 721 15.16 -7.16 32.63
N SER A 722 14.52 -6.33 31.78
CA SER A 722 13.35 -6.78 30.98
C SER A 722 13.04 -5.94 29.73
N GLY A 723 11.96 -6.22 28.97
CA GLY A 723 12.02 -6.13 27.50
C GLY A 723 10.86 -5.75 26.56
N SER A 724 11.03 -4.72 25.70
CA SER A 724 9.91 -3.84 25.28
C SER A 724 9.18 -4.12 24.01
N THR A 725 9.64 -5.10 23.29
CA THR A 725 9.11 -5.35 21.97
C THR A 725 9.16 -4.12 21.02
N PRO A 726 10.30 -3.40 20.91
CA PRO A 726 10.48 -2.22 20.03
C PRO A 726 9.83 -2.22 18.62
N SER A 727 8.76 -1.42 18.44
CA SER A 727 7.75 -1.60 17.41
C SER A 727 7.33 -0.47 16.46
N PHE A 728 7.40 -0.83 15.17
CA PHE A 728 6.43 -0.55 14.10
C PHE A 728 6.43 0.75 13.31
N LEU A 729 7.18 1.72 13.80
CA LEU A 729 7.67 2.99 13.26
C LEU A 729 6.97 3.65 12.11
N THR A 730 6.77 4.95 12.24
CA THR A 730 7.00 5.78 11.07
C THR A 730 7.65 7.09 11.42
N ALA A 731 7.72 8.08 10.52
CA ALA A 731 8.37 9.37 10.78
C ALA A 731 7.66 10.58 10.13
N ILE A 732 7.49 11.75 10.79
CA ILE A 732 7.08 12.98 10.10
C ILE A 732 7.21 14.31 10.84
N GLY A 733 7.22 15.38 10.03
CA GLY A 733 7.45 16.74 10.52
C GLY A 733 8.80 16.74 11.21
N ASN A 734 8.77 17.03 12.51
CA ASN A 734 9.87 16.78 13.45
C ASN A 734 9.44 15.90 14.64
N LYS A 735 8.23 15.35 14.56
CA LYS A 735 7.45 14.81 15.66
C LYS A 735 7.46 13.27 15.56
N LEU A 736 8.02 12.43 16.47
CA LEU A 736 8.35 10.90 16.25
C LEU A 736 7.61 10.26 17.50
N PHE A 737 7.03 9.06 17.41
CA PHE A 737 5.65 8.71 17.80
C PHE A 737 5.44 7.17 17.83
N PHE A 738 5.05 6.48 18.95
CA PHE A 738 5.28 5.03 19.12
C PHE A 738 4.70 4.05 20.19
N THR A 739 5.48 3.27 20.95
CA THR A 739 5.14 1.93 21.49
C THR A 739 5.89 1.59 22.85
N ALA A 740 5.54 0.57 23.71
CA ALA A 740 6.25 0.00 24.92
C ALA A 740 6.16 -1.54 25.35
N ASN A 741 6.52 -2.00 26.61
CA ASN A 741 6.19 -3.26 27.43
C ASN A 741 6.46 -3.43 29.00
N ASP A 742 6.24 -2.48 29.92
CA ASP A 742 6.70 -2.44 31.35
C ASP A 742 6.76 -3.74 32.26
N GLY A 743 5.69 -4.17 32.95
CA GLY A 743 5.50 -5.39 33.77
C GLY A 743 4.23 -5.34 34.67
N THR A 744 3.00 -5.32 34.12
CA THR A 744 1.75 -4.69 34.67
C THR A 744 0.79 -4.11 33.58
N LYS A 745 0.59 -2.77 33.55
CA LYS A 745 -0.08 -1.83 32.58
C LYS A 745 -0.67 -2.28 31.20
N GLY A 746 -0.23 -3.32 30.46
CA GLY A 746 -0.76 -3.59 29.10
C GLY A 746 0.17 -3.72 27.87
N THR A 747 -0.16 -3.00 26.77
CA THR A 747 0.31 -2.94 25.36
C THR A 747 0.21 -1.54 24.68
N GLU A 748 1.13 -0.53 24.90
CA GLU A 748 0.93 0.96 24.92
C GLU A 748 1.92 2.09 24.28
N LEU A 749 1.44 3.15 23.55
CA LEU A 749 1.88 4.39 22.77
C LEU A 749 2.54 5.73 23.31
N TRP A 750 3.72 6.23 22.82
CA TRP A 750 4.31 7.58 23.21
C TRP A 750 5.30 8.36 22.22
N VAL A 751 6.27 9.28 22.53
CA VAL A 751 6.99 10.28 21.57
C VAL A 751 8.52 10.60 21.59
N SER A 752 9.21 10.92 20.47
CA SER A 752 10.44 11.79 20.48
C SER A 752 10.67 12.88 19.43
N ASN A 753 11.65 13.75 19.68
CA ASN A 753 12.31 14.69 18.78
C ASN A 753 13.79 14.29 18.57
N GLY A 754 14.30 13.30 19.31
CA GLY A 754 15.71 12.92 19.43
C GLY A 754 16.45 13.40 20.70
N THR A 755 15.79 13.81 21.79
CA THR A 755 16.45 14.21 23.07
C THR A 755 15.74 13.71 24.34
N ALA A 756 16.48 13.54 25.44
CA ALA A 756 16.14 12.87 26.74
C ALA A 756 14.97 13.42 27.57
N ALA A 757 14.63 14.67 27.31
CA ALA A 757 13.43 15.33 27.81
C ALA A 757 12.42 15.57 26.68
N GLY A 758 12.82 15.42 25.41
CA GLY A 758 11.96 15.45 24.24
C GLY A 758 11.23 14.13 24.04
N THR A 759 10.35 13.82 25.01
CA THR A 759 10.20 12.52 25.67
C THR A 759 8.90 12.50 26.50
N MET A 760 7.76 12.07 25.95
CA MET A 760 6.41 12.09 26.56
C MET A 760 5.31 11.04 26.14
N LEU A 761 4.31 10.94 27.01
CA LEU A 761 3.06 10.17 27.11
C LEU A 761 1.88 11.01 26.66
N VAL A 762 0.74 10.38 26.48
CA VAL A 762 -0.42 10.97 25.86
C VAL A 762 -1.76 10.75 26.67
N LYS A 763 -2.86 10.00 26.35
CA LYS A 763 -4.09 9.83 27.22
C LYS A 763 -4.41 8.47 27.81
N ASP A 764 -4.99 8.57 28.98
CA ASP A 764 -5.68 7.51 29.65
C ASP A 764 -7.19 7.21 29.37
N ILE A 765 -7.64 6.00 28.94
CA ILE A 765 -9.06 5.54 28.74
C ILE A 765 -9.42 4.02 29.04
N ARG A 766 -8.48 3.05 29.09
CA ARG A 766 -8.56 1.75 29.86
C ARG A 766 -7.57 1.58 31.03
N SER A 767 -7.95 1.90 32.25
CA SER A 767 -7.03 2.10 33.36
C SER A 767 -6.22 0.88 33.75
N GLY A 768 -5.25 1.12 34.63
CA GLY A 768 -4.66 0.04 35.41
C GLY A 768 -3.69 -0.77 34.58
N SER A 769 -4.14 -1.88 34.00
CA SER A 769 -3.21 -2.86 33.42
C SER A 769 -3.63 -3.79 32.31
N SER A 770 -4.65 -3.44 31.53
CA SER A 770 -5.03 -4.25 30.39
C SER A 770 -4.34 -3.75 29.10
N SER A 771 -4.28 -4.57 28.06
CA SER A 771 -3.25 -4.48 27.02
C SER A 771 -3.77 -3.99 25.68
N SER A 772 -3.27 -2.85 25.16
CA SER A 772 -3.79 -2.33 23.92
C SER A 772 -3.67 -3.22 22.66
N SER A 773 -2.59 -3.24 21.87
CA SER A 773 -2.25 -4.25 20.78
C SER A 773 -2.49 -3.90 19.28
N PRO A 774 -1.67 -3.09 18.58
CA PRO A 774 -1.93 -2.59 17.21
C PRO A 774 -1.90 -3.61 16.00
N SER A 775 -2.01 -3.18 14.72
CA SER A 775 -1.58 -3.81 13.40
C SER A 775 -1.60 -2.78 12.22
N TYR A 776 -0.55 -2.56 11.38
CA TYR A 776 -0.45 -1.75 10.10
C TYR A 776 -0.72 -0.22 10.04
N LEU A 777 0.22 0.65 9.58
CA LEU A 777 0.13 2.10 9.89
C LEU A 777 0.76 2.98 8.65
N THR A 778 0.06 3.86 7.82
CA THR A 778 0.55 4.80 6.65
C THR A 778 -0.06 6.28 6.32
N ALA A 779 0.47 7.11 5.35
CA ALA A 779 0.71 8.64 5.32
C ALA A 779 -0.08 9.84 4.64
N LEU A 780 -0.25 11.05 5.27
CA LEU A 780 -1.08 12.20 4.79
C LEU A 780 -1.08 13.60 5.59
N ASN A 781 -1.43 14.80 5.11
CA ASN A 781 -1.14 16.16 5.70
C ASN A 781 -1.32 16.45 7.23
N GLY A 782 -0.42 15.99 8.09
CA GLY A 782 -0.21 16.63 9.38
C GLY A 782 -0.60 15.73 10.53
N LYS A 783 -1.76 15.08 10.47
CA LYS A 783 -2.32 14.23 11.53
C LYS A 783 -1.92 12.76 11.40
N LEU A 784 -2.76 11.72 11.59
CA LEU A 784 -2.31 10.30 11.53
C LEU A 784 -3.32 9.15 11.40
N VAL A 785 -3.29 8.06 12.25
CA VAL A 785 -4.06 6.76 12.20
C VAL A 785 -3.89 5.59 13.21
N PHE A 786 -4.88 4.64 13.40
CA PHE A 786 -5.12 4.03 14.76
C PHE A 786 -5.65 2.56 15.17
N ARG A 787 -5.26 1.86 16.31
CA ARG A 787 -5.57 0.42 16.73
C ARG A 787 -5.86 0.04 18.26
N ALA A 788 -6.49 -1.14 18.60
CA ALA A 788 -6.93 -2.00 19.81
C ALA A 788 -8.31 -2.26 20.66
N SER A 789 -8.49 -1.85 21.97
CA SER A 789 -9.41 -2.26 23.16
C SER A 789 -9.53 -1.65 24.74
N ASP A 790 -9.81 -0.48 25.55
CA ASP A 790 -10.72 0.81 25.76
C ASP A 790 -12.09 0.84 26.57
N GLY A 791 -13.28 0.70 25.96
CA GLY A 791 -14.64 0.84 26.50
C GLY A 791 -15.66 -0.30 26.41
N THR A 792 -16.94 0.07 26.19
CA THR A 792 -18.16 -0.79 26.23
C THR A 792 -18.42 -1.53 24.91
N ASN A 793 -18.15 -0.77 23.87
CA ASN A 793 -18.74 -0.73 22.56
C ASN A 793 -17.94 -1.32 21.42
N GLY A 794 -17.66 -2.59 21.41
CA GLY A 794 -17.05 -3.23 20.24
C GLY A 794 -15.66 -2.90 19.64
N PHE A 795 -15.41 -1.69 19.08
CA PHE A 795 -14.23 -1.11 18.37
C PHE A 795 -14.52 -0.32 17.02
N GLU A 796 -14.73 1.01 17.02
CA GLU A 796 -15.03 2.04 15.99
C GLU A 796 -13.98 3.26 15.76
N PRO A 797 -13.30 3.51 14.58
CA PRO A 797 -12.11 4.38 14.29
C PRO A 797 -11.57 5.77 15.02
N TRP A 798 -9.59 6.46 16.17
CA TRP A 798 -8.98 7.67 16.88
C TRP A 798 -8.03 8.60 16.10
N VAL A 799 -8.19 9.93 16.26
CA VAL A 799 -7.35 11.01 15.70
C VAL A 799 -6.62 11.85 16.73
N SER A 800 -5.68 12.69 16.30
CA SER A 800 -4.62 13.19 17.16
C SER A 800 -3.81 14.34 16.51
N ASP A 801 -3.31 15.27 17.32
CA ASP A 801 -2.51 16.43 16.88
C ASP A 801 -1.14 16.61 17.56
N GLY A 802 -1.04 16.10 18.77
CA GLY A 802 0.08 16.27 19.65
C GLY A 802 -0.41 16.12 21.06
N THR A 803 -1.51 16.80 21.33
CA THR A 803 -1.71 17.39 22.64
C THR A 803 -2.98 16.91 23.29
N SER A 804 -3.17 17.29 24.57
CA SER A 804 -4.13 16.79 25.57
C SER A 804 -5.59 16.68 25.18
N THR A 805 -5.87 17.21 24.00
CA THR A 805 -7.17 17.62 23.49
C THR A 805 -7.03 17.87 21.98
N GLY A 806 -5.95 17.41 21.36
CA GLY A 806 -5.69 17.41 19.92
C GLY A 806 -6.31 16.19 19.23
N THR A 807 -7.15 15.44 19.92
CA THR A 807 -6.84 14.03 20.12
C THR A 807 -8.19 13.38 20.53
N SER A 808 -8.81 12.46 19.73
CA SER A 808 -10.17 11.86 19.98
C SER A 808 -10.82 10.80 19.00
N LEU A 809 -12.01 10.24 19.36
CA LEU A 809 -12.93 9.30 18.61
C LEU A 809 -13.84 9.96 17.51
N LEU A 810 -14.02 9.43 16.27
CA LEU A 810 -14.18 10.08 14.91
C LEU A 810 -15.58 10.07 14.03
N LYS A 811 -16.57 9.09 14.00
CA LYS A 811 -17.91 8.63 13.30
C LYS A 811 -18.61 7.23 13.77
N ASP A 812 -19.87 7.09 14.24
CA ASP A 812 -20.45 5.70 14.40
C ASP A 812 -20.90 4.94 13.15
N ILE A 813 -21.22 3.63 13.29
CA ILE A 813 -21.54 2.49 12.35
C ILE A 813 -22.14 1.04 12.70
N SER A 814 -22.04 0.39 13.86
CA SER A 814 -22.36 -0.99 14.22
C SER A 814 -22.41 -1.27 15.73
N SER A 815 -23.53 -1.00 16.38
CA SER A 815 -23.49 -0.48 17.74
C SER A 815 -23.35 -1.39 18.96
N GLY A 816 -23.65 -0.83 20.14
CA GLY A 816 -23.45 -1.27 21.54
C GLY A 816 -22.26 -2.13 22.05
N SER A 817 -21.61 -3.10 21.35
CA SER A 817 -20.52 -3.92 22.00
C SER A 817 -19.56 -4.88 21.25
N GLY A 818 -19.74 -5.30 19.99
CA GLY A 818 -19.05 -6.50 19.45
C GLY A 818 -17.72 -6.30 18.68
N SER A 819 -17.01 -7.34 18.19
CA SER A 819 -15.72 -7.10 17.49
C SER A 819 -15.39 -7.91 16.22
N SER A 820 -14.12 -7.85 15.76
CA SER A 820 -13.94 -7.37 14.37
C SER A 820 -12.54 -7.36 13.66
N TYR A 821 -11.58 -6.47 14.00
CA TYR A 821 -10.11 -6.46 13.69
C TYR A 821 -9.54 -6.17 12.25
N PRO A 822 -9.30 -4.90 11.75
CA PRO A 822 -8.83 -4.64 10.37
C PRO A 822 -7.35 -4.83 10.01
N SER A 823 -6.93 -4.56 8.76
CA SER A 823 -5.55 -4.86 8.32
C SER A 823 -4.96 -4.03 7.12
N GLN A 824 -3.75 -4.21 6.57
CA GLN A 824 -3.20 -3.53 5.33
C GLN A 824 -3.58 -2.08 4.91
N PHE A 825 -2.65 -1.15 5.12
CA PHE A 825 -2.91 0.27 5.22
C PHE A 825 -1.93 1.18 4.41
N THR A 826 -2.31 2.01 3.39
CA THR A 826 -1.35 2.73 2.46
C THR A 826 -1.78 4.01 1.65
N ARG A 827 -1.83 5.24 2.21
CA ARG A 827 -1.84 6.59 1.53
C ARG A 827 -2.10 6.71 -0.01
N LYS A 828 -3.00 7.63 -0.47
CA LYS A 828 -2.84 8.40 -1.73
C LYS A 828 -2.68 9.88 -1.45
N GLY A 829 -1.43 10.32 -1.65
CA GLY A 829 -1.07 11.72 -1.66
C GLY A 829 -1.63 12.50 -0.47
N SER A 830 -1.96 13.74 -0.70
CA SER A 830 -2.37 14.70 0.31
C SER A 830 -3.86 14.72 0.62
N ARG A 831 -4.73 13.79 0.16
CA ARG A 831 -6.17 13.94 0.48
C ARG A 831 -7.15 12.74 0.55
N TYR A 832 -6.92 11.47 0.19
CA TYR A 832 -7.94 10.41 0.46
C TYR A 832 -7.37 8.98 0.94
N ILE A 833 -7.72 8.43 2.15
CA ILE A 833 -7.71 7.01 2.72
C ILE A 833 -8.78 6.17 2.06
N PHE A 834 -8.38 5.25 1.19
CA PHE A 834 -9.15 4.06 0.87
C PHE A 834 -8.80 3.01 1.91
N PHE A 835 -9.72 2.13 2.26
CA PHE A 835 -9.89 1.83 3.67
C PHE A 835 -10.85 0.70 4.03
N SER A 836 -10.51 -0.56 4.38
CA SER A 836 -11.40 -1.64 4.87
C SER A 836 -11.70 -1.81 6.39
N ALA A 837 -12.93 -1.47 6.81
CA ALA A 837 -13.38 -1.25 8.20
C ALA A 837 -14.92 -1.08 8.21
N THR A 838 -15.80 -1.27 9.20
CA THR A 838 -16.90 -2.22 8.90
C THR A 838 -18.21 -2.01 9.66
N ASN A 839 -19.36 -2.31 9.03
CA ASN A 839 -20.73 -1.97 9.48
C ASN A 839 -21.76 -3.13 9.39
N PRO A 840 -22.98 -3.05 10.01
CA PRO A 840 -24.21 -3.93 9.75
C PRO A 840 -25.76 -3.62 9.32
N THR A 841 -26.14 -3.01 8.17
CA THR A 841 -27.33 -3.11 7.24
C THR A 841 -27.30 -3.76 5.76
N ASN A 842 -26.34 -4.18 4.86
CA ASN A 842 -25.36 -3.64 3.83
C ASN A 842 -24.42 -4.70 3.10
N GLY A 843 -23.29 -5.18 3.65
CA GLY A 843 -22.22 -5.88 2.90
C GLY A 843 -20.88 -6.28 3.64
N LYS A 844 -19.67 -6.54 3.08
CA LYS A 844 -18.29 -6.36 3.65
C LYS A 844 -17.42 -5.68 2.60
N GLU A 845 -17.19 -4.39 2.78
CA GLU A 845 -17.40 -3.37 1.78
C GLU A 845 -16.63 -2.07 1.83
N LEU A 846 -16.47 -1.25 0.72
CA LEU A 846 -15.55 -0.08 0.26
C LEU A 846 -15.45 1.47 0.82
N TRP A 847 -14.91 1.94 1.99
CA TRP A 847 -15.30 3.24 2.64
C TRP A 847 -14.26 4.36 2.46
N ARG A 848 -14.56 5.67 2.70
CA ARG A 848 -13.70 6.91 2.76
C ARG A 848 -13.93 7.92 3.91
N THR A 849 -13.12 8.03 4.96
CA THR A 849 -13.18 9.24 5.86
C THR A 849 -12.90 10.54 5.05
N ASP A 850 -13.15 11.79 5.44
CA ASP A 850 -12.29 12.97 5.14
C ASP A 850 -11.13 13.05 6.14
N GLY A 851 -11.35 12.42 7.28
CA GLY A 851 -10.78 12.81 8.52
C GLY A 851 -11.31 14.15 9.05
N THR A 852 -12.50 14.64 8.69
CA THR A 852 -13.30 15.49 9.58
C THR A 852 -14.72 14.97 9.54
N PRO A 853 -15.53 15.07 10.59
CA PRO A 853 -16.92 14.68 10.53
C PRO A 853 -17.83 15.48 9.55
N ALA A 854 -17.36 16.14 8.46
CA ALA A 854 -18.06 17.12 7.56
C ALA A 854 -19.20 16.64 6.61
N GLY A 855 -18.98 15.95 5.46
CA GLY A 855 -20.02 15.26 4.64
C GLY A 855 -19.75 13.79 4.24
N THR A 856 -20.30 12.80 4.97
CA THR A 856 -19.99 11.34 4.92
C THR A 856 -20.82 10.59 3.91
N ILE A 857 -20.21 9.61 3.26
CA ILE A 857 -20.78 8.92 2.10
C ILE A 857 -20.60 7.38 2.01
N LEU A 858 -21.02 6.86 0.85
CA LEU A 858 -20.75 5.55 0.33
C LEU A 858 -20.43 5.46 -1.17
N VAL A 859 -19.69 4.41 -1.58
CA VAL A 859 -19.69 3.86 -2.93
C VAL A 859 -20.92 3.00 -2.84
N PRO A 860 -21.94 3.31 -3.61
CA PRO A 860 -22.83 2.30 -4.08
C PRO A 860 -22.10 0.97 -4.36
N GLU A 861 -22.62 -0.13 -3.81
CA GLU A 861 -21.88 -1.39 -3.76
C GLU A 861 -21.38 -2.01 -5.07
N VAL A 862 -20.38 -2.85 -4.88
CA VAL A 862 -20.15 -3.96 -5.77
C VAL A 862 -21.36 -4.86 -5.86
N ARG A 863 -22.04 -5.18 -4.77
CA ARG A 863 -23.00 -6.26 -4.74
C ARG A 863 -24.23 -5.98 -3.86
N PRO A 864 -25.54 -6.13 -4.17
CA PRO A 864 -26.58 -5.16 -2.78
C PRO A 864 -26.62 -5.87 -1.39
N GLY A 865 -27.23 -5.24 -0.42
CA GLY A 865 -28.00 -6.00 0.54
C GLY A 865 -27.23 -6.40 1.78
N SER A 866 -26.51 -7.55 1.77
CA SER A 866 -25.53 -7.95 2.80
C SER A 866 -25.09 -9.43 2.72
N ALA A 867 -24.92 -10.20 1.62
CA ALA A 867 -24.40 -11.61 1.65
C ALA A 867 -22.92 -12.09 1.30
N SER A 868 -21.80 -11.62 1.89
CA SER A 868 -20.37 -11.95 1.52
C SER A 868 -19.45 -11.04 0.66
N SER A 869 -18.45 -10.27 1.18
CA SER A 869 -17.41 -9.71 0.27
C SER A 869 -16.00 -9.25 0.75
N SER A 870 -15.53 -9.48 1.99
CA SER A 870 -14.17 -9.26 2.66
C SER A 870 -12.79 -8.75 2.02
N PRO A 871 -12.60 -7.44 1.72
CA PRO A 871 -11.43 -6.78 1.03
C PRO A 871 -10.04 -6.34 1.67
N ASN A 872 -8.79 -6.67 1.14
CA ASN A 872 -7.39 -6.51 1.79
C ASN A 872 -6.03 -5.79 1.32
N ASN A 873 -5.06 -6.37 0.55
CA ASN A 873 -3.56 -6.24 0.56
C ASN A 873 -2.78 -4.95 0.14
N LEU A 874 -3.25 -3.75 0.44
CA LEU A 874 -3.08 -2.70 -0.56
C LEU A 874 -1.86 -1.74 -0.65
N VAL A 875 -1.52 -1.14 -1.84
CA VAL A 875 -0.52 -0.04 -2.13
C VAL A 875 -0.66 0.59 -3.55
N LEU A 876 -0.17 1.82 -3.88
CA LEU A 876 -0.46 2.73 -5.07
C LEU A 876 0.43 2.99 -6.33
N SER A 877 -0.23 3.34 -7.47
CA SER A 877 0.36 3.90 -8.72
C SER A 877 -0.63 4.65 -9.66
N ASN A 878 -0.15 5.44 -10.64
CA ASN A 878 -0.78 6.26 -11.73
C ASN A 878 -2.26 6.69 -11.47
N GLY A 879 -2.59 6.86 -10.19
CA GLY A 879 -3.89 7.10 -9.60
C GLY A 879 -4.94 6.00 -9.46
N GLN A 880 -4.72 4.69 -9.70
CA GLN A 880 -5.82 3.70 -9.50
C GLN A 880 -5.91 3.35 -8.00
N LEU A 881 -6.82 2.44 -7.66
CA LEU A 881 -6.48 1.36 -6.73
C LEU A 881 -6.50 0.03 -7.53
N MET A 882 -6.44 -1.09 -6.87
CA MET A 882 -6.39 -2.44 -7.39
C MET A 882 -6.92 -3.30 -6.25
N MET A 883 -7.30 -4.56 -6.39
CA MET A 883 -7.81 -5.28 -5.22
C MET A 883 -8.10 -6.84 -5.22
N GLN A 884 -8.70 -7.37 -4.12
CA GLN A 884 -9.45 -8.64 -3.99
C GLN A 884 -10.63 -8.53 -2.91
N ALA A 885 -11.94 -8.92 -3.16
CA ALA A 885 -13.27 -8.86 -2.42
C ALA A 885 -14.65 -8.91 -3.26
N THR A 886 -15.95 -9.17 -2.85
CA THR A 886 -16.94 -10.13 -3.55
C THR A 886 -18.41 -9.87 -4.23
N HIS A 887 -19.15 -10.79 -5.00
CA HIS A 887 -20.31 -10.57 -6.07
C HIS A 887 -21.64 -11.50 -6.57
N PRO A 888 -22.21 -12.85 -6.61
CA PRO A 888 -21.95 -14.42 -6.52
C PRO A 888 -21.58 -15.66 -7.58
N THR A 889 -21.37 -16.02 -8.92
CA THR A 889 -20.92 -15.77 -10.39
C THR A 889 -19.41 -15.75 -10.54
N LYS A 890 -18.79 -15.48 -11.72
CA LYS A 890 -17.35 -15.15 -11.87
C LYS A 890 -16.99 -14.32 -10.66
N GLY A 891 -15.87 -14.62 -10.02
CA GLY A 891 -15.58 -14.12 -8.70
C GLY A 891 -14.52 -14.32 -7.58
N SER A 892 -13.24 -14.46 -7.73
CA SER A 892 -12.26 -14.07 -6.74
C SER A 892 -11.15 -13.33 -7.44
N GLU A 893 -11.69 -12.45 -8.26
CA GLU A 893 -11.32 -11.37 -9.13
C GLU A 893 -10.24 -10.39 -8.66
N LEU A 894 -9.86 -9.58 -9.65
CA LEU A 894 -9.44 -8.19 -9.54
C LEU A 894 -10.29 -7.34 -10.55
N PHE A 895 -10.66 -6.10 -10.17
CA PHE A 895 -11.62 -5.08 -10.71
C PHE A 895 -11.13 -3.79 -11.58
N LYS A 896 -11.64 -2.51 -11.40
CA LYS A 896 -11.47 -1.09 -12.03
C LYS A 896 -12.25 0.04 -11.25
N TYR A 897 -11.88 1.37 -11.15
CA TYR A 897 -12.56 2.56 -10.42
C TYR A 897 -11.95 3.99 -10.44
N PHE A 898 -12.73 4.95 -10.94
CA PHE A 898 -12.60 6.42 -10.88
C PHE A 898 -12.09 7.18 -9.62
N PRO A 899 -10.80 7.52 -9.45
CA PRO A 899 -10.32 8.58 -8.54
C PRO A 899 -11.05 9.91 -8.62
N GLY A 900 -11.38 10.35 -9.83
CA GLY A 900 -11.70 11.74 -10.09
C GLY A 900 -13.04 12.17 -9.47
N ALA A 901 -13.24 13.48 -9.42
CA ALA A 901 -14.59 14.02 -9.45
C ALA A 901 -15.32 13.46 -10.69
N ASN A 902 -16.59 13.06 -10.52
CA ASN A 902 -17.42 12.64 -11.64
C ASN A 902 -18.14 13.88 -12.17
N SER A 903 -17.78 14.40 -13.35
CA SER A 903 -18.55 15.44 -14.02
C SER A 903 -19.84 14.85 -14.62
N LYS A 904 -21.01 15.38 -14.25
CA LYS A 904 -22.29 15.08 -14.93
C LYS A 904 -22.72 16.28 -15.78
N PRO A 905 -23.30 16.06 -16.98
CA PRO A 905 -23.90 17.14 -17.77
C PRO A 905 -25.17 17.70 -17.11
N VAL A 906 -25.49 18.96 -17.40
CA VAL A 906 -26.82 19.56 -17.20
C VAL A 906 -27.19 20.31 -18.47
N GLY A 907 -28.24 19.87 -19.17
CA GLY A 907 -28.70 20.49 -20.41
C GLY A 907 -29.58 19.54 -21.24
N HIS A 908 -30.76 20.00 -21.65
CA HIS A 908 -31.66 19.26 -22.55
C HIS A 908 -31.24 19.39 -24.03
N PRO A 909 -31.65 18.45 -24.90
CA PRO A 909 -31.50 18.60 -26.34
C PRO A 909 -32.42 19.71 -26.89
N CYS A 910 -31.95 20.38 -27.93
CA CYS A 910 -32.71 21.12 -28.96
C CYS A 910 -34.00 21.84 -28.52
N SER A 911 -33.87 23.11 -28.11
CA SER A 911 -34.98 24.08 -28.23
C SER A 911 -34.68 25.08 -29.34
N THR A 912 -35.69 25.39 -30.16
CA THR A 912 -35.63 26.43 -31.21
C THR A 912 -36.02 27.82 -30.71
N SER A 913 -36.41 27.98 -29.44
CA SER A 913 -36.69 29.29 -28.84
C SER A 913 -35.39 30.02 -28.44
N ALA A 914 -35.01 31.02 -29.23
CA ALA A 914 -33.87 31.89 -28.92
C ALA A 914 -34.14 32.75 -27.68
N THR A 915 -33.23 32.73 -26.69
CA THR A 915 -33.01 33.83 -25.69
C THR A 915 -31.91 33.52 -24.66
N ARG A 916 -31.46 32.27 -24.49
CA ARG A 916 -30.45 31.90 -23.48
C ARG A 916 -29.12 31.46 -24.09
N PHE A 917 -28.06 32.17 -23.74
CA PHE A 917 -26.67 31.81 -24.03
C PHE A 917 -26.22 30.58 -23.20
N PRO A 918 -25.22 29.82 -23.64
CA PRO A 918 -24.63 28.76 -22.82
C PRO A 918 -23.92 29.39 -21.60
N ILE A 919 -24.31 28.95 -20.40
CA ILE A 919 -23.65 29.31 -19.14
C ILE A 919 -22.93 28.06 -18.64
N LEU A 920 -21.62 28.16 -18.43
CA LEU A 920 -20.88 27.14 -17.68
C LEU A 920 -20.97 27.47 -16.19
N VAL A 921 -21.42 26.51 -15.37
CA VAL A 921 -21.45 26.64 -13.90
C VAL A 921 -20.69 25.48 -13.28
N GLY A 922 -19.74 25.78 -12.40
CA GLY A 922 -19.01 24.79 -11.59
C GLY A 922 -19.13 25.10 -10.10
N THR A 923 -19.35 24.06 -9.29
CA THR A 923 -19.45 24.14 -7.81
C THR A 923 -18.52 23.11 -7.15
N ASP A 924 -17.77 23.54 -6.13
CA ASP A 924 -17.08 22.62 -5.22
C ASP A 924 -17.88 22.51 -3.90
N PRO A 925 -18.47 21.33 -3.58
CA PRO A 925 -19.31 21.16 -2.39
C PRO A 925 -18.53 21.17 -1.06
N VAL A 926 -17.19 21.27 -1.08
CA VAL A 926 -16.32 21.35 0.10
C VAL A 926 -15.76 22.77 0.32
N ILE A 927 -15.76 23.62 -0.71
CA ILE A 927 -15.25 25.01 -0.64
C ILE A 927 -16.36 26.06 -0.88
N GLY A 928 -17.61 25.64 -1.10
CA GLY A 928 -18.80 26.51 -1.06
C GLY A 928 -18.86 27.61 -2.12
N SER A 929 -18.01 27.54 -3.15
CA SER A 929 -17.85 28.59 -4.17
C SER A 929 -18.35 28.12 -5.53
N THR A 930 -19.02 29.04 -6.23
CA THR A 930 -19.61 28.85 -7.56
C THR A 930 -18.88 29.74 -8.56
N MET A 931 -18.49 29.17 -9.72
CA MET A 931 -17.93 29.93 -10.83
C MET A 931 -18.87 29.86 -12.03
N SER A 932 -19.19 31.02 -12.60
CA SER A 932 -20.05 31.17 -13.80
C SER A 932 -19.25 31.82 -14.94
N LEU A 933 -19.44 31.35 -16.17
CA LEU A 933 -18.71 31.84 -17.35
C LEU A 933 -19.70 32.20 -18.47
N HIS A 934 -19.59 33.43 -18.99
CA HIS A 934 -20.54 34.05 -19.91
C HIS A 934 -19.85 34.45 -21.22
N GLY A 935 -20.40 34.03 -22.37
CA GLY A 935 -19.99 34.50 -23.70
C GLY A 935 -20.91 35.60 -24.23
N LYS A 936 -20.34 36.72 -24.70
CA LYS A 936 -21.09 37.88 -25.21
C LYS A 936 -20.90 37.97 -26.73
N GLY A 937 -21.99 37.99 -27.50
CA GLY A 937 -21.96 38.22 -28.96
C GLY A 937 -21.74 37.01 -29.88
N ALA A 938 -21.51 35.79 -29.36
CA ALA A 938 -21.32 34.60 -30.19
C ALA A 938 -22.63 34.12 -30.85
N LYS A 939 -22.58 33.80 -32.15
CA LYS A 939 -23.66 33.08 -32.87
C LYS A 939 -23.61 31.57 -32.57
N PRO A 940 -24.72 30.82 -32.68
CA PRO A 940 -24.71 29.36 -32.56
C PRO A 940 -23.69 28.70 -33.50
N GLY A 941 -22.92 27.74 -32.97
CA GLY A 941 -21.93 26.96 -33.73
C GLY A 941 -20.53 27.58 -33.87
N ALA A 942 -20.27 28.79 -33.36
CA ALA A 942 -19.06 29.55 -33.69
C ALA A 942 -17.78 29.26 -32.85
N VAL A 943 -17.81 28.35 -31.86
CA VAL A 943 -16.67 28.10 -30.95
C VAL A 943 -16.51 26.62 -30.61
N ALA A 944 -15.27 26.12 -30.64
CA ALA A 944 -14.87 24.82 -30.10
C ALA A 944 -13.61 24.98 -29.23
N ILE A 945 -13.51 24.20 -28.14
CA ILE A 945 -12.35 24.15 -27.25
C ILE A 945 -12.05 22.66 -26.99
N GLN A 946 -10.79 22.27 -27.14
CA GLN A 946 -10.33 20.88 -26.97
C GLN A 946 -9.12 20.85 -26.03
N LEU A 947 -9.04 19.85 -25.14
CA LEU A 947 -7.84 19.60 -24.35
C LEU A 947 -7.29 18.18 -24.55
N LEU A 948 -5.97 18.10 -24.74
CA LEU A 948 -5.26 16.88 -25.08
C LEU A 948 -4.92 16.05 -23.84
N GLY A 949 -5.92 15.32 -23.35
CA GLY A 949 -5.78 14.30 -22.29
C GLY A 949 -6.01 12.86 -22.76
N VAL A 950 -6.26 12.64 -24.06
CA VAL A 950 -6.67 11.35 -24.63
C VAL A 950 -5.79 11.02 -25.85
N GLN A 951 -5.17 9.83 -25.83
CA GLN A 951 -4.57 9.25 -27.03
C GLN A 951 -5.69 8.73 -27.96
N VAL A 952 -5.81 9.32 -29.14
CA VAL A 952 -6.56 8.74 -30.26
C VAL A 952 -5.56 7.90 -31.08
N ASN A 953 -5.93 6.66 -31.42
CA ASN A 953 -5.06 5.78 -32.19
C ASN A 953 -5.08 6.16 -33.68
N ASN A 954 -3.93 6.26 -34.33
CA ASN A 954 -3.76 6.80 -35.69
C ASN A 954 -4.38 5.99 -36.86
N ASN A 955 -5.16 4.93 -36.59
CA ASN A 955 -5.71 4.03 -37.61
C ASN A 955 -7.25 4.08 -37.65
N ALA A 956 -7.80 5.22 -38.05
CA ALA A 956 -9.21 5.37 -38.42
C ALA A 956 -9.33 6.19 -39.71
N SER A 957 -10.16 5.72 -40.65
CA SER A 957 -10.45 6.38 -41.93
C SER A 957 -11.13 7.76 -41.75
N PRO A 958 -11.09 8.64 -42.77
CA PRO A 958 -11.54 10.03 -42.65
C PRO A 958 -12.99 10.21 -42.18
N ILE A 959 -13.19 11.33 -41.48
CA ILE A 959 -14.45 11.76 -40.90
C ILE A 959 -15.51 11.96 -42.01
N PRO A 960 -16.72 11.37 -41.90
CA PRO A 960 -17.80 11.63 -42.85
C PRO A 960 -18.24 13.11 -42.84
N PRO A 961 -18.75 13.65 -43.97
CA PRO A 961 -19.26 15.02 -44.00
C PRO A 961 -20.41 15.21 -42.99
N LEU A 962 -20.31 16.26 -42.19
CA LEU A 962 -21.23 16.55 -41.09
C LEU A 962 -22.62 16.95 -41.60
N SER A 963 -23.68 16.43 -40.97
CA SER A 963 -25.01 17.03 -41.10
C SER A 963 -25.17 18.21 -40.12
N PRO A 964 -25.98 19.24 -40.41
CA PRO A 964 -25.77 20.56 -39.80
C PRO A 964 -26.09 20.73 -38.30
N ASN A 965 -26.69 19.74 -37.63
CA ASN A 965 -27.47 19.97 -36.39
C ASN A 965 -27.21 19.04 -35.19
N CYS A 966 -26.14 18.22 -35.16
CA CYS A 966 -25.83 17.39 -33.98
C CYS A 966 -24.35 16.92 -33.92
N MET A 967 -23.69 17.00 -32.74
CA MET A 967 -22.58 16.16 -32.19
C MET A 967 -21.92 16.84 -30.95
N SER A 968 -20.97 16.19 -30.24
CA SER A 968 -20.62 16.52 -28.83
C SER A 968 -19.17 16.21 -28.36
N TYR A 969 -18.80 16.77 -27.16
CA TYR A 969 -17.87 16.27 -26.09
C TYR A 969 -16.55 17.02 -25.64
N ILE A 970 -16.48 17.30 -24.32
CA ILE A 970 -15.34 17.31 -23.33
C ILE A 970 -14.26 18.46 -23.27
N ASN A 971 -14.43 19.39 -22.30
CA ASN A 971 -13.66 19.64 -21.01
C ASN A 971 -12.10 19.62 -20.97
N PRO A 972 -11.36 20.21 -19.96
CA PRO A 972 -11.69 21.12 -18.82
C PRO A 972 -10.77 22.38 -18.57
N ASN A 973 -11.17 23.25 -17.61
CA ASN A 973 -10.43 24.09 -16.62
C ASN A 973 -8.98 24.61 -16.86
N ALA A 974 -8.51 25.81 -16.41
CA ALA A 974 -9.09 27.03 -15.79
C ALA A 974 -7.97 28.14 -15.62
N PHE A 975 -8.30 29.29 -14.99
CA PHE A 975 -7.45 30.45 -14.56
C PHE A 975 -7.06 31.54 -15.59
N TYR A 976 -6.73 32.73 -15.05
CA TYR A 976 -6.49 34.01 -15.76
C TYR A 976 -5.01 34.44 -15.76
N MET A 977 -4.61 35.22 -16.77
CA MET A 977 -3.28 35.86 -16.91
C MET A 977 -3.38 37.27 -17.52
N PRO A 978 -2.46 38.20 -17.21
CA PRO A 978 -2.41 39.52 -17.84
C PRO A 978 -1.78 39.47 -19.26
N ILE A 979 -2.28 40.34 -20.16
CA ILE A 979 -1.98 40.33 -21.60
C ILE A 979 -0.56 40.80 -21.97
N SER A 980 0.18 41.43 -21.07
CA SER A 980 1.53 42.00 -21.31
C SER A 980 2.66 40.98 -21.55
N THR A 981 2.34 39.73 -21.86
CA THR A 981 3.30 38.61 -22.00
C THR A 981 3.29 37.93 -23.39
N PHE A 982 2.46 38.40 -24.32
CA PHE A 982 2.38 37.86 -25.69
C PHE A 982 3.19 38.72 -26.68
N ASN A 983 4.12 38.10 -27.41
CA ASN A 983 4.70 38.65 -28.65
C ASN A 983 4.24 37.77 -29.81
N VAL A 984 3.85 38.39 -30.93
CA VAL A 984 3.22 37.71 -32.09
C VAL A 984 4.23 37.52 -33.23
N SER A 985 4.02 36.50 -34.07
CA SER A 985 4.86 36.05 -35.18
C SER A 985 3.94 35.65 -36.35
N PRO A 986 4.30 35.92 -37.63
CA PRO A 986 3.34 35.85 -38.74
C PRO A 986 2.77 34.46 -39.08
N THR A 987 3.39 33.37 -38.60
CA THR A 987 3.04 31.99 -38.98
C THR A 987 2.10 31.26 -38.02
N GLY A 988 1.61 31.93 -36.98
CA GLY A 988 0.43 31.50 -36.19
C GLY A 988 0.58 30.26 -35.28
N SER A 989 1.65 29.47 -35.39
CA SER A 989 1.92 28.32 -34.51
C SER A 989 2.87 28.65 -33.37
N TRP A 990 2.53 28.16 -32.17
CA TRP A 990 3.22 28.50 -30.92
C TRP A 990 3.46 27.27 -30.05
N THR A 991 4.61 27.21 -29.38
CA THR A 991 4.86 26.21 -28.34
C THR A 991 5.86 26.77 -27.33
N ARG A 992 5.55 26.71 -26.03
CA ARG A 992 6.48 27.07 -24.94
C ARG A 992 6.17 26.21 -23.71
N ASN A 993 7.22 25.73 -23.05
CA ASN A 993 7.11 24.97 -21.80
C ASN A 993 6.91 25.91 -20.60
N TYR A 994 6.15 25.46 -19.60
CA TYR A 994 5.99 26.15 -18.31
C TYR A 994 6.40 25.21 -17.15
N THR A 995 6.82 25.78 -16.01
CA THR A 995 7.19 25.01 -14.81
C THR A 995 6.26 25.38 -13.65
N ILE A 996 5.49 24.40 -13.18
CA ILE A 996 4.60 24.57 -12.02
C ILE A 996 5.47 24.66 -10.75
N SER A 997 5.45 25.81 -10.08
CA SER A 997 6.42 26.15 -9.02
C SER A 997 6.17 25.49 -7.66
N ASN A 998 4.90 25.36 -7.24
CA ASN A 998 4.56 25.08 -5.84
C ASN A 998 3.91 23.71 -5.56
N ASP A 999 3.75 22.82 -6.55
CA ASP A 999 3.35 21.42 -6.33
C ASP A 999 4.45 20.45 -6.82
N PRO A 1000 5.21 19.81 -5.90
CA PRO A 1000 6.22 18.82 -6.24
C PRO A 1000 5.70 17.59 -7.01
N SER A 1001 4.40 17.31 -6.97
CA SER A 1001 3.77 16.20 -7.69
C SER A 1001 3.41 16.50 -9.15
N LEU A 1002 3.48 17.78 -9.56
CA LEU A 1002 3.26 18.23 -10.94
C LEU A 1002 4.57 18.58 -11.68
N LYS A 1003 5.72 18.39 -11.01
CA LYS A 1003 7.05 18.70 -11.54
C LYS A 1003 7.41 17.75 -12.69
N GLY A 1004 7.48 18.29 -13.91
CA GLY A 1004 7.74 17.53 -15.14
C GLY A 1004 6.51 17.30 -16.04
N ILE A 1005 5.35 17.86 -15.70
CA ILE A 1005 4.18 17.87 -16.60
C ILE A 1005 4.35 18.99 -17.62
N HIS A 1006 4.32 18.64 -18.91
CA HIS A 1006 4.25 19.58 -20.01
C HIS A 1006 2.78 19.85 -20.37
N VAL A 1007 2.45 21.11 -20.64
CA VAL A 1007 1.12 21.52 -21.16
C VAL A 1007 1.34 22.22 -22.50
N GLY A 1008 0.80 21.65 -23.57
CA GLY A 1008 0.82 22.23 -24.91
C GLY A 1008 -0.56 22.77 -25.28
N PHE A 1009 -0.59 23.94 -25.91
CA PHE A 1009 -1.79 24.54 -26.46
C PHE A 1009 -1.61 24.69 -27.98
N GLN A 1010 -2.68 24.47 -28.74
CA GLN A 1010 -2.68 24.66 -30.19
C GLN A 1010 -4.06 25.16 -30.60
N THR A 1011 -4.10 26.17 -31.46
CA THR A 1011 -5.35 26.81 -31.96
C THR A 1011 -5.31 26.89 -33.48
N TRP A 1012 -6.49 26.82 -34.09
CA TRP A 1012 -6.67 27.03 -35.53
C TRP A 1012 -7.72 28.13 -35.70
N TYR A 1013 -7.43 29.10 -36.57
CA TYR A 1013 -8.30 30.24 -36.84
C TYR A 1013 -8.88 30.16 -38.26
N ILE A 1014 -10.16 30.53 -38.39
CA ILE A 1014 -10.75 31.02 -39.62
C ILE A 1014 -11.12 32.48 -39.35
N LEU A 1015 -10.56 33.40 -40.13
CA LEU A 1015 -10.63 34.85 -39.88
C LEU A 1015 -12.01 35.44 -40.23
N LEU A 1016 -12.84 35.73 -39.22
CA LEU A 1016 -13.87 36.79 -39.28
C LEU A 1016 -14.13 37.40 -37.88
N SER A 1017 -13.42 38.51 -37.60
CA SER A 1017 -13.61 39.44 -36.46
C SER A 1017 -13.16 39.00 -35.05
N PRO A 1018 -12.77 39.95 -34.15
CA PRO A 1018 -12.41 39.66 -32.76
C PRO A 1018 -13.64 39.39 -31.86
N VAL A 1019 -13.43 38.66 -30.76
CA VAL A 1019 -14.44 38.40 -29.71
C VAL A 1019 -13.86 38.79 -28.35
N ALA A 1020 -14.61 39.55 -27.57
CA ALA A 1020 -14.24 39.98 -26.22
C ALA A 1020 -14.97 39.17 -25.13
N PHE A 1021 -14.33 39.02 -23.98
CA PHE A 1021 -14.87 38.35 -22.79
C PHE A 1021 -14.97 39.33 -21.62
N GLU A 1022 -15.95 39.11 -20.74
CA GLU A 1022 -16.27 40.01 -19.62
C GLU A 1022 -16.55 39.19 -18.36
N MET A 1023 -15.97 39.59 -17.23
CA MET A 1023 -16.25 38.99 -15.91
C MET A 1023 -17.06 39.96 -15.04
N SER A 1024 -18.26 39.55 -14.63
CA SER A 1024 -18.97 40.22 -13.54
C SER A 1024 -18.28 39.92 -12.20
N ASN A 1025 -17.85 40.99 -11.51
CA ASN A 1025 -17.29 41.05 -10.14
C ASN A 1025 -15.75 41.07 -10.00
N GLY A 1026 -15.02 41.66 -10.96
CA GLY A 1026 -13.56 41.87 -10.84
C GLY A 1026 -12.98 42.76 -11.95
N VAL A 1027 -13.46 44.01 -12.05
CA VAL A 1027 -13.17 44.98 -13.12
C VAL A 1027 -11.65 45.25 -13.25
N PHE A 1028 -11.05 45.16 -14.43
CA PHE A 1028 -10.94 46.32 -15.35
C PHE A 1028 -11.01 45.98 -16.85
N SER A 1029 -11.53 46.95 -17.60
CA SER A 1029 -11.46 47.03 -19.07
C SER A 1029 -10.85 48.38 -19.48
N THR A 1030 -10.11 48.42 -20.59
CA THR A 1030 -10.24 49.49 -21.61
C THR A 1030 -9.43 49.18 -22.88
N LEU A 1031 -10.13 49.34 -24.00
CA LEU A 1031 -9.73 49.90 -25.31
C LEU A 1031 -8.24 50.18 -25.59
N GLY A 1032 -7.73 49.75 -26.75
CA GLY A 1032 -6.47 50.25 -27.31
C GLY A 1032 -5.91 49.47 -28.51
N ASN A 1033 -6.57 49.57 -29.68
CA ASN A 1033 -6.16 49.05 -31.01
C ASN A 1033 -5.69 47.58 -31.08
#